data_AF-A0A661ZC57-F1
#
_entry.id   AF-A0A661ZC57-F1
#
_cell.length_a   1.000
_cell.length_b   1.000
_cell.length_c   1.000
_cell.angle_alpha   90.00
_cell.angle_beta   90.00
_cell.angle_gamma   90.00
#
_symmetry.space_group_name_H-M   'P 1'
#
loop_
_entity.id
_entity.type
_entity.pdbx_description
1 polymer ?
#
loop_
_entity_poly.entity_id
_entity_poly.type
_entity_poly.pdbx_seq_one_letter_code
_entity_poly.pdbx_strand_id
1 'polypeptide(L)'
;MSEKIVDKIEDYLDIHAPSEVLARGEKLFKEKRVESAEINKVTGSANFEVRGTSLYVVVVSGLTEHIKSYCTCPYDWGPVCKHQVAALRHAQEEFGGRKEKERDFTIRDVISQKTGIDSNVKQITKPLPKPNLRNSSTPFLISDYQLITNDLIEQYTSNYWYNDSGEIETKIIADNKLHFLYSNYHEEFLVKFWHTSKGLLTSCNCNKNVKKLCIHQLSILEEIANSEQQDIFELIIPKNMKKLKNEMLEMYGLNGKKFNSYFNFGYEYFEIYISLKPEYRSLLPVKGNGNVELQYETGFRELENNSVKIEVPVAEKGKSQKRTPGFAFYASSEMDLPLNDEMEIVVISGKENKLGNKLVSHFKNIDNLNRDEHLTFTEKQKELVEKITYFEASKENGIIPDNKERFLEKQKHLFDFLKRVFPLLVAEKYLFVLSDYNYYKVRKSDLEQVLIEKENPEIKFELTNDDTFLHLTPRFLVNGVGRNIDEIDKNNSHFLYSIIDNSLFLHKSISQSLIISQFGRERMTMVKTEANRFFNNYIKPISKYCKIDFKTDLFSLTEKNVNPIKKQIYLSEYSEFVVFKPIVKYEGELSFEPGNEASSIMVDPENNVTLYNRPEEYENDFLDFVSGLHPEFENQKNAGRFYLRSDVLMDNFWFFDAYEKMQQEEIEVFGLKDLKTFKYNPHRANISSGIKSGQDWFEVGIEVAFGDMTLDLKSLKRAVLRQEKYVQLKD
;
A
#
# COMPACT_ATOMS: atom_id res chain seq x y z
N MET A 1 35.06 15.49 8.11
CA MET A 1 34.13 14.62 7.36
C MET A 1 32.91 15.44 6.98
N SER A 2 32.24 16.06 7.95
CA SER A 2 31.34 17.23 7.85
C SER A 2 31.58 18.15 6.64
N GLU A 3 32.71 18.88 6.57
CA GLU A 3 32.96 19.85 5.47
C GLU A 3 32.82 19.22 4.07
N LYS A 4 33.32 18.00 3.85
CA LYS A 4 33.17 17.28 2.57
C LYS A 4 31.73 16.90 2.25
N ILE A 5 30.85 16.78 3.24
CA ILE A 5 29.42 16.50 3.02
C ILE A 5 28.69 17.81 2.72
N VAL A 6 29.02 18.89 3.43
CA VAL A 6 28.42 20.22 3.19
C VAL A 6 28.74 20.70 1.76
N ASP A 7 29.99 20.59 1.32
CA ASP A 7 30.41 20.94 -0.04
C ASP A 7 29.75 20.03 -1.09
N LYS A 8 29.67 18.70 -0.86
CA LYS A 8 28.95 17.78 -1.76
C LYS A 8 27.47 18.11 -1.93
N ILE A 9 26.80 18.55 -0.87
CA ILE A 9 25.40 18.97 -0.96
C ILE A 9 25.26 20.28 -1.76
N GLU A 10 26.23 21.20 -1.69
CA GLU A 10 26.25 22.37 -2.59
C GLU A 10 26.42 21.94 -4.04
N ASP A 11 27.45 21.14 -4.35
CA ASP A 11 27.73 20.71 -5.73
C ASP A 11 26.51 19.97 -6.32
N TYR A 12 25.84 19.11 -5.54
CA TYR A 12 24.60 18.46 -5.94
C TYR A 12 23.45 19.45 -6.21
N LEU A 13 23.30 20.48 -5.36
CA LEU A 13 22.24 21.48 -5.52
C LEU A 13 22.51 22.44 -6.70
N ASP A 14 23.76 22.87 -6.91
CA ASP A 14 24.16 23.72 -8.04
C ASP A 14 24.03 22.97 -9.39
N ILE A 15 24.24 21.64 -9.41
CA ILE A 15 24.07 20.80 -10.62
C ILE A 15 22.60 20.48 -10.90
N HIS A 16 21.81 20.10 -9.88
CA HIS A 16 20.50 19.48 -10.08
C HIS A 16 19.28 20.37 -9.76
N ALA A 17 19.44 21.53 -9.12
CA ALA A 17 18.32 22.42 -8.80
C ALA A 17 18.39 23.74 -9.61
N PRO A 18 17.44 23.99 -10.53
CA PRO A 18 17.37 25.27 -11.24
C PRO A 18 17.27 26.47 -10.29
N SER A 19 17.79 27.64 -10.70
CA SER A 19 17.90 28.83 -9.83
C SER A 19 16.58 29.26 -9.17
N GLU A 20 15.45 29.08 -9.85
CA GLU A 20 14.13 29.35 -9.29
C GLU A 20 13.67 28.32 -8.26
N VAL A 21 14.09 27.06 -8.40
CA VAL A 21 13.78 25.97 -7.48
C VAL A 21 14.64 26.09 -6.22
N LEU A 22 15.93 26.41 -6.38
CA LEU A 22 16.83 26.80 -5.28
C LEU A 22 16.21 27.93 -4.45
N ALA A 23 15.81 29.05 -5.07
CA ALA A 23 15.22 30.18 -4.36
C ALA A 23 13.92 29.82 -3.59
N ARG A 24 13.10 28.90 -4.14
CA ARG A 24 11.87 28.42 -3.48
C ARG A 24 12.17 27.42 -2.35
N GLY A 25 13.19 26.58 -2.50
CA GLY A 25 13.64 25.64 -1.46
C GLY A 25 14.29 26.35 -0.28
N GLU A 26 15.18 27.31 -0.55
CA GLU A 26 15.82 28.16 0.46
C GLU A 26 14.80 28.93 1.28
N LYS A 27 13.68 29.32 0.66
CA LYS A 27 12.55 29.93 1.38
C LYS A 27 11.89 28.94 2.35
N LEU A 28 11.54 27.73 1.91
CA LEU A 28 10.94 26.70 2.79
C LEU A 28 11.87 26.32 3.94
N PHE A 29 13.17 26.23 3.68
CA PHE A 29 14.19 25.99 4.69
C PHE A 29 14.27 27.13 5.72
N LYS A 30 14.40 28.39 5.26
CA LYS A 30 14.42 29.58 6.14
C LYS A 30 13.13 29.78 6.94
N GLU A 31 12.00 29.36 6.38
CA GLU A 31 10.68 29.33 7.06
C GLU A 31 10.52 28.13 8.03
N LYS A 32 11.58 27.32 8.24
CA LYS A 32 11.60 26.12 9.10
C LYS A 32 10.47 25.13 8.81
N ARG A 33 10.23 24.89 7.51
CA ARG A 33 9.17 23.98 7.04
C ARG A 33 9.57 22.51 7.02
N VAL A 34 10.80 22.18 7.44
CA VAL A 34 11.22 20.81 7.74
C VAL A 34 10.77 20.50 9.17
N GLU A 35 9.79 19.62 9.33
CA GLU A 35 9.09 19.40 10.61
C GLU A 35 9.67 18.22 11.40
N SER A 36 10.20 17.22 10.69
CA SER A 36 10.97 16.12 11.25
C SER A 36 12.17 15.80 10.36
N ALA A 37 13.24 15.28 10.97
CA ALA A 37 14.49 14.93 10.32
C ALA A 37 15.17 13.76 11.05
N GLU A 38 15.24 12.61 10.40
CA GLU A 38 15.94 11.42 10.90
C GLU A 38 17.21 11.18 10.07
N ILE A 39 18.37 11.59 10.59
CA ILE A 39 19.64 11.55 9.86
C ILE A 39 20.56 10.46 10.42
N ASN A 40 20.79 9.39 9.66
CA ASN A 40 21.81 8.39 9.97
C ASN A 40 23.19 8.84 9.44
N LYS A 41 23.95 9.48 10.33
CA LYS A 41 25.29 10.02 10.04
C LYS A 41 26.36 8.94 9.75
N VAL A 42 26.05 7.65 9.94
CA VAL A 42 26.96 6.52 9.64
C VAL A 42 26.72 5.97 8.24
N THR A 43 25.46 5.75 7.84
CA THR A 43 25.11 5.25 6.50
C THR A 43 25.00 6.35 5.45
N GLY A 44 24.98 7.62 5.86
CA GLY A 44 24.81 8.75 4.94
C GLY A 44 23.39 8.83 4.35
N SER A 45 22.38 8.34 5.08
CA SER A 45 20.97 8.40 4.69
C SER A 45 20.17 9.24 5.67
N ALA A 46 19.12 9.89 5.18
CA ALA A 46 18.27 10.77 5.96
C ALA A 46 16.84 10.81 5.42
N ASN A 47 15.85 10.81 6.32
CA ASN A 47 14.44 11.02 6.00
C ASN A 47 13.99 12.35 6.59
N PHE A 48 13.18 13.11 5.86
CA PHE A 48 12.66 14.40 6.29
C PHE A 48 11.17 14.52 5.95
N GLU A 49 10.42 15.23 6.78
CA GLU A 49 9.05 15.65 6.44
C GLU A 49 9.04 17.17 6.22
N VAL A 50 8.64 17.61 5.02
CA VAL A 50 8.73 19.01 4.60
C VAL A 50 7.35 19.55 4.23
N ARG A 51 6.85 20.53 4.99
CA ARG A 51 5.50 21.11 4.84
C ARG A 51 5.46 22.21 3.77
N GLY A 52 5.09 21.81 2.56
CA GLY A 52 4.71 22.71 1.48
C GLY A 52 3.25 23.16 1.60
N THR A 53 2.44 22.83 0.59
CA THR A 53 0.97 22.86 0.59
C THR A 53 0.36 21.70 1.38
N SER A 54 1.04 20.56 1.36
CA SER A 54 0.80 19.37 2.20
C SER A 54 2.12 18.99 2.88
N LEU A 55 2.12 17.94 3.71
CA LEU A 55 3.36 17.35 4.21
C LEU A 55 3.93 16.41 3.14
N TYR A 56 5.20 16.54 2.80
CA TYR A 56 5.88 15.69 1.82
C TYR A 56 7.09 15.03 2.45
N VAL A 57 7.22 13.71 2.26
CA VAL A 57 8.38 12.96 2.72
C VAL A 57 9.49 13.15 1.69
N VAL A 58 10.69 13.50 2.16
CA VAL A 58 11.92 13.56 1.37
C VAL A 58 12.87 12.49 1.90
N VAL A 59 13.31 11.59 1.03
CA VAL A 59 14.32 10.59 1.34
C VAL A 59 15.62 11.01 0.66
N VAL A 60 16.71 11.07 1.42
CA VAL A 60 18.06 11.37 0.94
C VAL A 60 18.97 10.20 1.28
N SER A 61 19.80 9.76 0.34
CA SER A 61 20.78 8.70 0.55
C SER A 61 22.13 9.04 -0.09
N GLY A 62 23.19 8.36 0.35
CA GLY A 62 24.53 8.56 -0.19
C GLY A 62 25.19 9.90 0.14
N LEU A 63 24.82 10.57 1.24
CA LEU A 63 25.45 11.82 1.72
C LEU A 63 26.97 11.69 1.92
N THR A 64 27.47 10.49 2.20
CA THR A 64 28.90 10.16 2.29
C THR A 64 29.55 9.89 0.92
N GLU A 65 28.77 9.46 -0.07
CA GLU A 65 29.21 8.95 -1.38
C GLU A 65 28.59 9.77 -2.52
N HIS A 66 27.54 9.28 -3.20
CA HIS A 66 26.79 10.02 -4.23
C HIS A 66 25.38 10.34 -3.73
N ILE A 67 25.03 11.62 -3.65
CA ILE A 67 23.74 12.06 -3.13
C ILE A 67 22.63 11.65 -4.10
N LYS A 68 21.64 10.92 -3.59
CA LYS A 68 20.33 10.74 -4.22
C LYS A 68 19.27 11.37 -3.34
N SER A 69 18.31 12.07 -3.92
CA SER A 69 17.16 12.60 -3.20
C SER A 69 15.86 12.30 -3.94
N TYR A 70 14.83 11.92 -3.20
CA TYR A 70 13.48 11.63 -3.69
C TYR A 70 12.46 12.36 -2.82
N CYS A 71 11.32 12.76 -3.37
CA CYS A 71 10.24 13.37 -2.62
C CYS A 71 8.86 12.93 -3.10
N THR A 72 7.93 12.72 -2.17
CA THR A 72 6.54 12.33 -2.46
C THR A 72 5.67 13.47 -3.02
N CYS A 73 6.25 14.61 -3.44
CA CYS A 73 5.46 15.71 -3.98
C CYS A 73 5.17 15.52 -5.49
N PRO A 74 3.94 15.80 -5.95
CA PRO A 74 3.50 15.50 -7.31
C PRO A 74 3.95 16.56 -8.35
N TYR A 75 5.18 17.08 -8.24
CA TYR A 75 5.62 18.26 -8.99
C TYR A 75 6.92 18.00 -9.77
N ASP A 76 6.80 17.95 -11.09
CA ASP A 76 7.87 17.60 -12.04
C ASP A 76 8.39 18.83 -12.79
N TRP A 77 9.32 19.56 -12.16
CA TRP A 77 10.02 20.73 -12.71
C TRP A 77 11.54 20.52 -12.72
N GLY A 78 11.98 19.29 -13.05
CA GLY A 78 13.39 18.86 -13.03
C GLY A 78 13.75 17.95 -11.85
N PRO A 79 15.01 17.47 -11.77
CA PRO A 79 15.40 16.32 -10.96
C PRO A 79 15.38 16.54 -9.45
N VAL A 80 15.29 17.79 -8.98
CA VAL A 80 15.23 18.14 -7.55
C VAL A 80 14.13 19.18 -7.34
N CYS A 81 13.14 18.86 -6.50
CA CYS A 81 12.08 19.80 -6.14
C CYS A 81 12.45 20.72 -4.96
N LYS A 82 11.69 21.80 -4.75
CA LYS A 82 11.87 22.75 -3.63
C LYS A 82 11.89 22.10 -2.24
N HIS A 83 11.22 20.95 -2.05
CA HIS A 83 11.22 20.23 -0.77
C HIS A 83 12.53 19.45 -0.57
N GLN A 84 13.06 18.83 -1.63
CA GLN A 84 14.37 18.18 -1.62
C GLN A 84 15.49 19.19 -1.33
N VAL A 85 15.44 20.37 -1.96
CA VAL A 85 16.35 21.48 -1.63
C VAL A 85 16.29 21.82 -0.14
N ALA A 86 15.09 22.04 0.41
CA ALA A 86 14.94 22.40 1.83
C ALA A 86 15.43 21.33 2.81
N ALA A 87 15.20 20.06 2.50
CA ALA A 87 15.71 18.91 3.26
C ALA A 87 17.25 18.81 3.19
N LEU A 88 17.83 19.02 2.01
CA LEU A 88 19.29 19.02 1.81
C LEU A 88 19.98 20.19 2.52
N ARG A 89 19.36 21.37 2.57
CA ARG A 89 19.82 22.49 3.42
C ARG A 89 19.78 22.15 4.91
N HIS A 90 18.73 21.48 5.37
CA HIS A 90 18.63 21.00 6.75
C HIS A 90 19.71 19.94 7.06
N ALA A 91 20.00 19.05 6.11
CA ALA A 91 21.13 18.13 6.22
C ALA A 91 22.46 18.89 6.35
N GLN A 92 22.70 19.94 5.57
CA GLN A 92 23.93 20.75 5.67
C GLN A 92 24.12 21.37 7.05
N GLU A 93 23.07 21.93 7.68
CA GLU A 93 23.15 22.42 9.07
C GLU A 93 23.54 21.30 10.04
N GLU A 94 22.87 20.15 9.96
CA GLU A 94 23.14 18.98 10.81
C GLU A 94 24.52 18.34 10.59
N PHE A 95 25.14 18.56 9.43
CA PHE A 95 26.52 18.17 9.14
C PHE A 95 27.54 19.32 9.36
N GLY A 96 27.13 20.45 9.94
CA GLY A 96 28.01 21.48 10.51
C GLY A 96 27.87 22.89 9.92
N GLY A 97 27.13 23.05 8.82
CA GLY A 97 26.83 24.32 8.15
C GLY A 97 28.04 25.05 7.54
N ARG A 98 27.75 26.02 6.67
CA ARG A 98 28.71 27.10 6.33
C ARG A 98 28.36 28.32 7.16
N LYS A 99 29.36 29.00 7.73
CA LYS A 99 29.19 30.40 8.16
C LYS A 99 28.95 31.24 6.91
N GLU A 100 27.84 31.97 6.86
CA GLU A 100 27.52 32.87 5.75
C GLU A 100 28.70 33.81 5.49
N LYS A 101 29.23 33.78 4.25
CA LYS A 101 29.93 34.92 3.69
C LYS A 101 28.88 35.76 2.99
N GLU A 102 28.53 36.89 3.59
CA GLU A 102 27.76 37.94 2.93
C GLU A 102 28.41 38.25 1.57
N ARG A 103 27.70 37.94 0.49
CA ARG A 103 27.99 38.46 -0.85
C ARG A 103 27.06 39.64 -1.08
N ASP A 104 27.53 40.82 -0.68
CA ASP A 104 26.90 42.09 -1.07
C ASP A 104 26.85 42.19 -2.60
N PHE A 105 25.65 42.00 -3.16
CA PHE A 105 25.35 42.40 -4.53
C PHE A 105 24.95 43.88 -4.55
N THR A 106 25.94 44.77 -4.56
CA THR A 106 25.70 46.19 -4.86
C THR A 106 25.64 46.41 -6.36
N ILE A 107 24.42 46.52 -6.90
CA ILE A 107 24.19 47.02 -8.26
C ILE A 107 24.54 48.51 -8.29
N ARG A 108 25.73 48.85 -8.78
CA ARG A 108 26.05 50.08 -9.52
C ARG A 108 27.49 50.07 -10.06
N ASP A 109 27.66 50.77 -11.18
CA ASP A 109 28.92 51.17 -11.83
C ASP A 109 29.56 50.25 -12.88
N VAL A 110 28.93 50.12 -14.06
CA VAL A 110 29.56 50.48 -15.36
C VAL A 110 28.50 50.97 -16.38
N ILE A 111 27.98 52.20 -16.20
CA ILE A 111 27.50 53.01 -17.35
C ILE A 111 28.02 54.43 -17.18
N SER A 112 29.31 54.65 -17.50
CA SER A 112 29.81 55.91 -18.05
C SER A 112 31.28 55.80 -18.44
N GLN A 113 31.57 55.82 -19.74
CA GLN A 113 32.23 56.96 -20.41
C GLN A 113 32.61 56.59 -21.85
N LYS A 114 32.35 57.53 -22.76
CA LYS A 114 32.85 57.51 -24.13
C LYS A 114 34.26 58.10 -24.19
N THR A 115 34.89 57.94 -25.36
CA THR A 115 36.02 58.70 -25.89
C THR A 115 37.42 58.23 -25.47
N GLY A 116 38.34 58.25 -26.43
CA GLY A 116 39.69 57.70 -26.29
C GLY A 116 40.16 56.95 -27.55
N ILE A 117 39.98 57.54 -28.74
CA ILE A 117 40.79 57.11 -29.90
C ILE A 117 42.19 57.65 -29.64
N ASP A 118 43.19 56.77 -29.57
CA ASP A 118 44.52 57.18 -29.97
C ASP A 118 45.26 56.08 -30.74
N SER A 119 46.22 56.50 -31.54
CA SER A 119 46.68 55.81 -32.73
C SER A 119 48.07 55.18 -32.55
N ASN A 120 48.33 54.09 -33.30
CA ASN A 120 49.62 53.40 -33.49
C ASN A 120 50.08 52.36 -32.44
N VAL A 121 49.65 51.10 -32.63
CA VAL A 121 50.54 49.93 -32.45
C VAL A 121 50.44 49.05 -33.70
N LYS A 122 51.58 48.71 -34.31
CA LYS A 122 51.65 47.90 -35.54
C LYS A 122 51.24 46.45 -35.27
N GLN A 123 50.52 45.86 -36.23
CA GLN A 123 50.27 44.42 -36.28
C GLN A 123 51.58 43.61 -36.29
N ILE A 124 51.65 42.58 -35.45
CA ILE A 124 52.57 41.45 -35.64
C ILE A 124 51.74 40.17 -35.58
N THR A 125 51.20 39.76 -36.73
CA THR A 125 50.49 38.50 -36.89
C THR A 125 51.50 37.35 -37.07
N LYS A 126 51.72 36.55 -36.02
CA LYS A 126 52.17 35.16 -36.20
C LYS A 126 50.93 34.29 -36.42
N PRO A 127 50.88 33.44 -37.46
CA PRO A 127 49.73 32.54 -37.65
C PRO A 127 49.68 31.51 -36.52
N LEU A 128 48.49 31.30 -35.97
CA LEU A 128 48.22 30.23 -35.02
C LEU A 128 48.46 28.86 -35.69
N PRO A 129 49.04 27.87 -34.99
CA PRO A 129 49.21 26.53 -35.55
C PRO A 129 47.83 25.92 -35.84
N LYS A 130 47.67 25.35 -37.04
CA LYS A 130 46.45 24.63 -37.40
C LYS A 130 46.24 23.47 -36.42
N PRO A 131 45.04 23.28 -35.85
CA PRO A 131 44.78 22.17 -34.95
C PRO A 131 44.95 20.84 -35.70
N ASN A 132 45.61 19.86 -35.06
CA ASN A 132 45.60 18.48 -35.54
C ASN A 132 44.19 17.92 -35.35
N LEU A 133 43.45 17.80 -36.45
CA LEU A 133 42.11 17.20 -36.49
C LEU A 133 42.23 15.74 -36.93
N ARG A 134 41.43 14.86 -36.31
CA ARG A 134 41.20 13.47 -36.77
C ARG A 134 39.89 13.40 -37.55
N ASN A 135 39.71 12.34 -38.34
CA ASN A 135 38.38 11.99 -38.84
C ASN A 135 37.55 11.28 -37.75
N SER A 136 36.26 11.59 -37.65
CA SER A 136 35.34 10.98 -36.65
C SER A 136 35.24 9.45 -36.78
N SER A 137 35.39 8.92 -38.00
CA SER A 137 35.32 7.49 -38.32
C SER A 137 36.55 6.71 -37.85
N THR A 138 37.68 7.40 -37.62
CA THR A 138 38.87 6.81 -37.00
C THR A 138 38.60 6.59 -35.50
N PRO A 139 38.82 5.39 -34.93
CA PRO A 139 38.64 5.14 -33.50
C PRO A 139 39.41 6.12 -32.61
N PHE A 140 38.76 6.59 -31.56
CA PHE A 140 39.32 7.50 -30.56
C PHE A 140 39.20 6.88 -29.17
N LEU A 141 40.25 7.01 -28.35
CA LEU A 141 40.33 6.43 -27.02
C LEU A 141 40.06 7.48 -25.94
N ILE A 142 39.09 7.18 -25.08
CA ILE A 142 38.80 7.87 -23.83
C ILE A 142 39.49 7.03 -22.73
N SER A 143 40.73 7.39 -22.39
CA SER A 143 41.63 6.58 -21.56
C SER A 143 41.46 6.77 -20.05
N ASP A 144 40.76 7.83 -19.66
CA ASP A 144 40.40 8.25 -18.30
C ASP A 144 38.96 7.90 -17.92
N TYR A 145 38.26 7.15 -18.78
CA TYR A 145 36.91 6.66 -18.52
C TYR A 145 36.85 5.80 -17.23
N GLN A 146 35.89 6.13 -16.36
CA GLN A 146 35.45 5.31 -15.22
C GLN A 146 33.92 5.25 -15.15
N LEU A 147 33.29 6.42 -15.15
CA LEU A 147 31.85 6.64 -15.35
C LEU A 147 31.68 7.64 -16.48
N ILE A 148 30.53 7.61 -17.17
CA ILE A 148 30.17 8.67 -18.11
C ILE A 148 29.48 9.77 -17.30
N THR A 149 30.14 10.92 -17.16
CA THR A 149 29.63 12.09 -16.44
C THR A 149 29.78 13.33 -17.29
N ASN A 150 29.05 14.40 -16.97
CA ASN A 150 29.17 15.68 -17.67
C ASN A 150 30.61 16.25 -17.56
N ASP A 151 31.27 16.11 -16.41
CA ASP A 151 32.69 16.45 -16.21
C ASP A 151 33.64 15.70 -17.15
N LEU A 152 33.34 14.44 -17.49
CA LEU A 152 34.12 13.69 -18.49
C LEU A 152 33.84 14.27 -19.88
N ILE A 153 32.58 14.51 -20.22
CA ILE A 153 32.15 15.01 -21.53
C ILE A 153 32.76 16.40 -21.83
N GLU A 154 32.80 17.29 -20.84
CA GLU A 154 33.45 18.61 -20.96
C GLU A 154 34.93 18.52 -21.36
N GLN A 155 35.64 17.51 -20.87
CA GLN A 155 37.04 17.28 -21.26
C GLN A 155 37.16 16.86 -22.74
N TYR A 156 36.12 16.26 -23.32
CA TYR A 156 36.12 15.72 -24.68
C TYR A 156 35.34 16.54 -25.73
N THR A 157 34.55 17.53 -25.31
CA THR A 157 33.97 18.51 -26.22
C THR A 157 35.01 19.49 -26.78
N SER A 158 34.63 20.21 -27.84
CA SER A 158 35.41 21.30 -28.43
C SER A 158 34.67 22.64 -28.48
N ASN A 159 33.35 22.64 -28.20
CA ASN A 159 32.46 23.79 -28.17
C ASN A 159 31.38 23.56 -27.09
N TYR A 160 31.03 24.59 -26.31
CA TYR A 160 30.03 24.50 -25.23
C TYR A 160 28.56 24.62 -25.67
N TRP A 161 28.30 24.84 -26.97
CA TRP A 161 26.93 24.96 -27.50
C TRP A 161 26.71 23.95 -28.61
N TYR A 162 25.88 22.93 -28.32
CA TYR A 162 25.48 21.95 -29.31
C TYR A 162 24.07 21.42 -29.04
N ASN A 163 23.07 22.21 -29.42
CA ASN A 163 21.69 21.72 -29.51
C ASN A 163 21.53 20.97 -30.84
N ASP A 164 21.67 19.64 -30.82
CA ASP A 164 21.34 18.78 -31.97
C ASP A 164 20.20 17.84 -31.57
N SER A 165 19.06 17.99 -32.25
CA SER A 165 17.78 17.33 -31.89
C SER A 165 17.58 16.04 -32.69
N GLY A 166 18.55 15.13 -32.57
CA GLY A 166 18.49 13.80 -33.18
C GLY A 166 17.94 12.75 -32.22
N GLU A 167 17.19 11.80 -32.76
CA GLU A 167 16.76 10.60 -32.05
C GLU A 167 17.91 9.59 -31.97
N ILE A 168 18.01 8.85 -30.88
CA ILE A 168 19.05 7.84 -30.66
C ILE A 168 18.41 6.47 -30.41
N GLU A 169 18.70 5.51 -31.29
CA GLU A 169 18.22 4.14 -31.18
C GLU A 169 19.40 3.18 -30.97
N THR A 170 19.26 2.20 -30.07
CA THR A 170 20.32 1.19 -29.87
C THR A 170 20.17 0.02 -30.81
N LYS A 171 21.22 -0.27 -31.58
CA LYS A 171 21.21 -1.32 -32.63
C LYS A 171 21.88 -2.62 -32.22
N ILE A 172 22.95 -2.58 -31.41
CA ILE A 172 23.69 -3.80 -31.01
C ILE A 172 24.20 -3.67 -29.57
N ILE A 173 23.94 -4.71 -28.77
CA ILE A 173 24.62 -5.03 -27.52
C ILE A 173 25.40 -6.33 -27.76
N ALA A 174 26.74 -6.29 -27.77
CA ALA A 174 27.54 -7.50 -28.00
C ALA A 174 28.95 -7.39 -27.42
N ASP A 175 29.31 -8.30 -26.50
CA ASP A 175 30.67 -8.53 -25.97
C ASP A 175 31.58 -7.29 -25.92
N ASN A 176 31.35 -6.43 -24.92
CA ASN A 176 32.02 -5.14 -24.70
C ASN A 176 31.65 -4.01 -25.68
N LYS A 177 30.66 -4.16 -26.57
CA LYS A 177 30.29 -3.16 -27.58
C LYS A 177 28.83 -2.72 -27.46
N LEU A 178 28.62 -1.42 -27.62
CA LEU A 178 27.32 -0.82 -27.89
C LEU A 178 27.38 -0.05 -29.21
N HIS A 179 26.41 -0.29 -30.08
CA HIS A 179 26.22 0.49 -31.30
C HIS A 179 24.88 1.21 -31.25
N PHE A 180 24.92 2.50 -31.56
CA PHE A 180 23.78 3.40 -31.58
C PHE A 180 23.62 3.96 -32.99
N LEU A 181 22.38 4.12 -33.42
CA LEU A 181 21.99 4.91 -34.58
C LEU A 181 21.55 6.28 -34.06
N TYR A 182 22.26 7.33 -34.43
CA TYR A 182 21.86 8.72 -34.22
C TYR A 182 21.20 9.21 -35.50
N SER A 183 19.90 9.51 -35.46
CA SER A 183 19.11 9.92 -36.62
C SER A 183 18.63 11.35 -36.46
N ASN A 184 18.90 12.19 -37.46
CA ASN A 184 18.28 13.52 -37.57
C ASN A 184 17.37 13.59 -38.81
N TYR A 185 16.73 14.74 -39.06
CA TYR A 185 15.79 14.95 -40.16
C TYR A 185 16.33 14.64 -41.58
N HIS A 186 17.64 14.38 -41.75
CA HIS A 186 18.29 14.24 -43.06
C HIS A 186 19.23 13.04 -43.19
N GLU A 187 19.94 12.65 -42.12
CA GLU A 187 20.99 11.63 -42.16
C GLU A 187 20.98 10.74 -40.90
N GLU A 188 21.39 9.48 -41.05
CA GLU A 188 21.59 8.54 -39.94
C GLU A 188 23.08 8.23 -39.74
N PHE A 189 23.53 8.25 -38.49
CA PHE A 189 24.92 8.04 -38.12
C PHE A 189 25.07 6.87 -37.17
N LEU A 190 25.83 5.86 -37.61
CA LEU A 190 26.20 4.73 -36.77
C LEU A 190 27.38 5.14 -35.88
N VAL A 191 27.10 5.28 -34.59
CA VAL A 191 28.09 5.50 -33.54
C VAL A 191 28.38 4.19 -32.83
N LYS A 192 29.66 3.92 -32.58
CA LYS A 192 30.12 2.66 -31.98
C LYS A 192 30.98 2.97 -30.78
N PHE A 193 30.69 2.32 -29.67
CA PHE A 193 31.50 2.33 -28.45
C PHE A 193 31.94 0.90 -28.13
N TRP A 194 33.19 0.72 -27.70
CA TRP A 194 33.64 -0.57 -27.20
C TRP A 194 34.71 -0.46 -26.13
N HIS A 195 34.53 -1.23 -25.06
CA HIS A 195 35.45 -1.26 -23.92
C HIS A 195 36.75 -1.99 -24.28
N THR A 196 37.87 -1.51 -23.73
CA THR A 196 39.19 -2.16 -23.82
C THR A 196 39.97 -2.00 -22.52
N SER A 197 41.02 -2.80 -22.35
CA SER A 197 41.97 -2.68 -21.23
C SER A 197 42.73 -1.34 -21.14
N LYS A 198 42.51 -0.40 -22.07
CA LYS A 198 43.09 0.95 -22.07
C LYS A 198 42.06 2.07 -21.92
N GLY A 199 40.79 1.72 -21.67
CA GLY A 199 39.66 2.65 -21.67
C GLY A 199 38.67 2.42 -22.82
N LEU A 200 37.75 3.35 -22.99
CA LEU A 200 36.62 3.26 -23.92
C LEU A 200 37.03 3.75 -25.31
N LEU A 201 36.92 2.90 -26.34
CA LEU A 201 37.08 3.30 -27.73
C LEU A 201 35.75 3.72 -28.34
N THR A 202 35.76 4.74 -29.18
CA THR A 202 34.57 5.22 -29.89
C THR A 202 34.85 5.68 -31.33
N SER A 203 33.92 5.45 -32.25
CA SER A 203 33.93 6.00 -33.61
C SER A 203 32.53 6.33 -34.13
N CYS A 204 32.44 7.27 -35.09
CA CYS A 204 31.19 7.66 -35.73
C CYS A 204 31.40 7.86 -37.24
N ASN A 205 30.53 7.25 -38.05
CA ASN A 205 30.58 7.28 -39.52
C ASN A 205 30.30 8.65 -40.19
N CYS A 206 30.07 9.72 -39.44
CA CYS A 206 29.75 11.05 -40.00
C CYS A 206 30.93 11.74 -40.73
N ASN A 207 32.11 11.11 -40.74
CA ASN A 207 33.32 11.55 -41.43
C ASN A 207 33.77 13.01 -41.17
N LYS A 208 33.35 13.63 -40.06
CA LYS A 208 33.72 15.02 -39.72
C LYS A 208 35.17 15.09 -39.23
N ASN A 209 35.87 16.18 -39.55
CA ASN A 209 37.19 16.46 -39.00
C ASN A 209 37.05 17.15 -37.63
N VAL A 210 37.45 16.46 -36.56
CA VAL A 210 37.24 16.85 -35.16
C VAL A 210 38.53 16.81 -34.35
N LYS A 211 38.63 17.60 -33.29
CA LYS A 211 39.80 17.62 -32.39
C LYS A 211 39.78 16.44 -31.41
N LYS A 212 38.63 16.19 -30.79
CA LYS A 212 38.38 15.08 -29.86
C LYS A 212 37.20 14.24 -30.35
N LEU A 213 35.97 14.46 -29.87
CA LEU A 213 34.77 13.75 -30.32
C LEU A 213 33.96 14.56 -31.35
N CYS A 214 33.09 13.91 -32.13
CA CYS A 214 32.04 14.60 -32.91
C CYS A 214 30.74 14.69 -32.09
N ILE A 215 29.75 15.47 -32.56
CA ILE A 215 28.49 15.64 -31.82
C ILE A 215 27.78 14.32 -31.54
N HIS A 216 27.56 13.46 -32.54
CA HIS A 216 26.82 12.21 -32.30
C HIS A 216 27.51 11.32 -31.24
N GLN A 217 28.85 11.40 -31.12
CA GLN A 217 29.59 10.74 -30.04
C GLN A 217 29.38 11.42 -28.68
N LEU A 218 29.28 12.76 -28.64
CA LEU A 218 29.03 13.53 -27.41
C LEU A 218 27.58 13.37 -26.93
N SER A 219 26.58 13.52 -27.80
CA SER A 219 25.16 13.38 -27.44
C SER A 219 24.84 12.02 -26.83
N ILE A 220 25.36 10.92 -27.38
CA ILE A 220 25.16 9.59 -26.78
C ILE A 220 25.82 9.48 -25.40
N LEU A 221 26.98 10.11 -25.20
CA LEU A 221 27.60 10.14 -23.87
C LEU A 221 26.80 11.02 -22.90
N GLU A 222 26.22 12.12 -23.36
CA GLU A 222 25.38 13.02 -22.57
C GLU A 222 24.09 12.34 -22.11
N GLU A 223 23.41 11.61 -22.99
CA GLU A 223 22.27 10.76 -22.62
C GLU A 223 22.65 9.69 -21.57
N ILE A 224 23.81 9.03 -21.73
CA ILE A 224 24.30 8.05 -20.74
C ILE A 224 24.72 8.74 -19.43
N ALA A 225 25.21 9.98 -19.45
CA ALA A 225 25.51 10.75 -18.24
C ALA A 225 24.24 11.14 -17.48
N ASN A 226 23.12 11.29 -18.19
CA ASN A 226 21.83 11.65 -17.61
C ASN A 226 20.96 10.43 -17.23
N SER A 227 21.36 9.19 -17.59
CA SER A 227 20.67 7.95 -17.20
C SER A 227 21.09 7.43 -15.82
N GLU A 228 20.36 6.46 -15.26
CA GLU A 228 20.75 5.83 -13.99
C GLU A 228 21.98 4.92 -14.11
N GLN A 229 22.36 4.52 -15.34
CA GLN A 229 23.44 3.56 -15.62
C GLN A 229 24.67 4.22 -16.30
N GLN A 230 25.23 5.24 -15.66
CA GLN A 230 26.49 5.91 -16.08
C GLN A 230 27.70 4.94 -16.23
N ASP A 231 27.62 3.75 -15.60
CA ASP A 231 28.60 2.65 -15.67
C ASP A 231 28.30 1.62 -16.78
N ILE A 232 27.36 1.89 -17.68
CA ILE A 232 26.88 0.95 -18.70
C ILE A 232 28.00 0.22 -19.48
N PHE A 233 29.09 0.90 -19.83
CA PHE A 233 30.19 0.27 -20.58
C PHE A 233 31.02 -0.71 -19.73
N GLU A 234 30.99 -0.60 -18.40
CA GLU A 234 31.49 -1.62 -17.47
C GLU A 234 30.48 -2.77 -17.30
N LEU A 235 29.17 -2.49 -17.25
CA LEU A 235 28.13 -3.51 -17.13
C LEU A 235 28.13 -4.51 -18.30
N ILE A 236 28.28 -4.02 -19.55
CA ILE A 236 28.31 -4.86 -20.77
C ILE A 236 29.57 -5.74 -20.92
N ILE A 237 30.58 -5.60 -20.05
CA ILE A 237 31.77 -6.46 -20.07
C ILE A 237 31.32 -7.90 -19.77
N PRO A 238 31.68 -8.92 -20.59
CA PRO A 238 31.18 -10.29 -20.43
C PRO A 238 31.34 -10.90 -19.03
N LYS A 239 32.37 -10.50 -18.27
CA LYS A 239 32.57 -10.90 -16.87
C LYS A 239 31.52 -10.27 -15.94
N ASN A 240 31.28 -8.96 -16.08
CA ASN A 240 30.35 -8.20 -15.24
C ASN A 240 28.90 -8.56 -15.61
N MET A 241 28.60 -8.62 -16.91
CA MET A 241 27.33 -9.11 -17.45
C MET A 241 27.00 -10.54 -16.97
N LYS A 242 27.98 -11.45 -16.95
CA LYS A 242 27.81 -12.81 -16.40
C LYS A 242 27.58 -12.78 -14.88
N LYS A 243 28.26 -11.89 -14.15
CA LYS A 243 28.06 -11.68 -12.71
C LYS A 243 26.62 -11.20 -12.44
N LEU A 244 26.17 -10.12 -13.09
CA LEU A 244 24.81 -9.58 -12.99
C LEU A 244 23.74 -10.64 -13.29
N LYS A 245 23.90 -11.41 -14.38
CA LYS A 245 22.97 -12.50 -14.71
C LYS A 245 22.96 -13.63 -13.69
N ASN A 246 24.07 -13.91 -13.03
CA ASN A 246 24.13 -14.86 -11.92
C ASN A 246 23.50 -14.31 -10.64
N GLU A 247 23.71 -13.03 -10.32
CA GLU A 247 23.09 -12.37 -9.16
C GLU A 247 21.56 -12.30 -9.31
N MET A 248 21.05 -12.03 -10.52
CA MET A 248 19.63 -12.13 -10.82
C MET A 248 19.08 -13.56 -10.70
N LEU A 249 19.86 -14.59 -11.07
CA LEU A 249 19.45 -15.99 -10.84
C LEU A 249 19.44 -16.32 -9.33
N GLU A 250 20.44 -15.87 -8.58
CA GLU A 250 20.53 -16.09 -7.13
C GLU A 250 19.38 -15.40 -6.38
N MET A 251 19.00 -14.19 -6.79
CA MET A 251 17.89 -13.41 -6.23
C MET A 251 16.56 -14.18 -6.22
N TYR A 252 16.35 -15.10 -7.17
CA TYR A 252 15.16 -15.96 -7.27
C TYR A 252 15.45 -17.45 -7.00
N GLY A 253 16.61 -17.78 -6.42
CA GLY A 253 16.99 -19.14 -6.06
C GLY A 253 17.29 -20.07 -7.25
N LEU A 254 17.42 -19.53 -8.45
CA LEU A 254 17.64 -20.25 -9.72
C LEU A 254 19.14 -20.52 -9.99
N ASN A 255 19.92 -20.76 -8.92
CA ASN A 255 21.37 -20.95 -9.00
C ASN A 255 21.76 -22.05 -9.99
N GLY A 256 22.69 -21.74 -10.90
CA GLY A 256 23.17 -22.67 -11.94
C GLY A 256 22.19 -22.92 -13.10
N LYS A 257 21.00 -22.33 -13.11
CA LYS A 257 20.05 -22.41 -14.23
C LYS A 257 20.46 -21.46 -15.37
N LYS A 258 19.84 -21.59 -16.55
CA LYS A 258 20.09 -20.73 -17.71
C LYS A 258 19.29 -19.42 -17.61
N PHE A 259 19.96 -18.28 -17.48
CA PHE A 259 19.32 -16.95 -17.36
C PHE A 259 18.22 -16.69 -18.43
N ASN A 260 18.53 -16.86 -19.71
CA ASN A 260 17.59 -16.62 -20.82
C ASN A 260 16.36 -17.56 -20.82
N SER A 261 16.30 -18.58 -19.96
CA SER A 261 15.09 -19.37 -19.77
C SER A 261 14.03 -18.59 -18.99
N TYR A 262 14.43 -17.84 -17.96
CA TYR A 262 13.53 -17.21 -16.98
C TYR A 262 13.38 -15.69 -17.15
N PHE A 263 14.41 -15.02 -17.66
CA PHE A 263 14.47 -13.57 -17.77
C PHE A 263 14.46 -13.11 -19.23
N ASN A 264 13.79 -11.98 -19.46
CA ASN A 264 14.06 -11.10 -20.57
C ASN A 264 15.25 -10.19 -20.22
N PHE A 265 16.01 -9.81 -21.23
CA PHE A 265 17.12 -8.88 -21.13
C PHE A 265 17.11 -8.03 -22.38
N GLY A 266 17.16 -6.71 -22.21
CA GLY A 266 17.28 -5.77 -23.30
C GLY A 266 18.01 -4.50 -22.86
N TYR A 267 17.99 -3.52 -23.75
CA TYR A 267 18.53 -2.19 -23.50
C TYR A 267 17.57 -1.19 -24.12
N GLU A 268 17.09 -0.26 -23.30
CA GLU A 268 16.12 0.77 -23.69
C GLU A 268 16.42 2.02 -22.87
N TYR A 269 16.18 3.22 -23.41
CA TYR A 269 16.42 4.50 -22.73
C TYR A 269 17.79 4.61 -22.03
N PHE A 270 18.83 4.14 -22.72
CA PHE A 270 20.23 4.11 -22.25
C PHE A 270 20.57 3.15 -21.10
N GLU A 271 19.64 2.28 -20.71
CA GLU A 271 19.77 1.38 -19.56
C GLU A 271 19.55 -0.09 -19.92
N ILE A 272 20.27 -0.99 -19.25
CA ILE A 272 19.99 -2.43 -19.26
C ILE A 272 18.75 -2.67 -18.38
N TYR A 273 17.71 -3.26 -18.97
CA TYR A 273 16.58 -3.79 -18.21
C TYR A 273 16.64 -5.33 -18.14
N ILE A 274 16.32 -5.86 -16.96
CA ILE A 274 16.12 -7.29 -16.72
C ILE A 274 14.76 -7.47 -16.08
N SER A 275 13.88 -8.21 -16.75
CA SER A 275 12.56 -8.57 -16.22
C SER A 275 12.35 -10.08 -16.26
N LEU A 276 11.51 -10.60 -15.37
CA LEU A 276 11.00 -11.96 -15.52
C LEU A 276 10.17 -12.05 -16.80
N LYS A 277 10.19 -13.21 -17.46
CA LYS A 277 9.26 -13.46 -18.57
C LYS A 277 7.82 -13.59 -18.06
N PRO A 278 6.80 -13.34 -18.91
CA PRO A 278 5.40 -13.39 -18.50
C PRO A 278 4.98 -14.69 -17.79
N GLU A 279 5.50 -15.85 -18.21
CA GLU A 279 5.22 -17.15 -17.60
C GLU A 279 5.78 -17.32 -16.17
N TYR A 280 6.80 -16.52 -15.80
CA TYR A 280 7.43 -16.48 -14.49
C TYR A 280 7.12 -15.21 -13.70
N ARG A 281 6.20 -14.34 -14.15
CA ARG A 281 5.86 -13.07 -13.45
C ARG A 281 5.44 -13.25 -11.99
N SER A 282 4.87 -14.42 -11.68
CA SER A 282 4.47 -14.85 -10.33
C SER A 282 5.61 -15.38 -9.43
N LEU A 283 6.86 -15.42 -9.91
CA LEU A 283 8.00 -15.97 -9.18
C LEU A 283 8.50 -14.98 -8.13
N LEU A 284 8.38 -15.37 -6.86
CA LEU A 284 8.81 -14.57 -5.72
C LEU A 284 10.34 -14.60 -5.55
N PRO A 285 10.97 -13.47 -5.18
CA PRO A 285 12.39 -13.42 -4.87
C PRO A 285 12.69 -14.10 -3.52
N VAL A 286 13.89 -14.67 -3.44
CA VAL A 286 14.42 -15.37 -2.25
C VAL A 286 15.48 -14.53 -1.52
N LYS A 287 15.92 -13.41 -2.12
CA LYS A 287 16.79 -12.40 -1.50
C LYS A 287 16.47 -11.01 -2.06
N GLY A 288 16.78 -9.97 -1.30
CA GLY A 288 17.09 -8.64 -1.87
C GLY A 288 15.95 -7.77 -2.39
N ASN A 289 14.67 -8.15 -2.22
CA ASN A 289 13.55 -7.29 -2.59
C ASN A 289 12.67 -6.96 -1.37
N GLY A 290 13.18 -6.05 -0.53
CA GLY A 290 12.51 -5.61 0.69
C GLY A 290 11.11 -5.05 0.43
N ASN A 291 10.87 -4.40 -0.72
CA ASN A 291 9.57 -3.80 -1.04
C ASN A 291 8.45 -4.84 -1.16
N VAL A 292 8.72 -6.01 -1.74
CA VAL A 292 7.73 -7.08 -1.89
C VAL A 292 7.44 -7.73 -0.53
N GLU A 293 8.47 -8.03 0.27
CA GLU A 293 8.26 -8.60 1.61
C GLU A 293 7.57 -7.58 2.54
N LEU A 294 7.90 -6.28 2.47
CA LEU A 294 7.23 -5.20 3.20
C LEU A 294 5.77 -4.99 2.77
N GLN A 295 5.45 -5.11 1.48
CA GLN A 295 4.05 -5.03 1.01
C GLN A 295 3.19 -6.13 1.65
N TYR A 296 3.69 -7.37 1.65
CA TYR A 296 2.96 -8.49 2.26
C TYR A 296 2.92 -8.38 3.80
N GLU A 297 4.02 -8.01 4.47
CA GLU A 297 4.01 -7.76 5.92
C GLU A 297 3.04 -6.63 6.32
N THR A 298 2.96 -5.56 5.52
CA THR A 298 2.02 -4.47 5.75
C THR A 298 0.57 -4.96 5.61
N GLY A 299 0.28 -5.74 4.57
CA GLY A 299 -1.04 -6.37 4.40
C GLY A 299 -1.45 -7.30 5.54
N PHE A 300 -0.51 -8.05 6.12
CA PHE A 300 -0.77 -8.86 7.32
C PHE A 300 -0.97 -8.02 8.59
N ARG A 301 -0.28 -6.88 8.75
CA ARG A 301 -0.53 -5.94 9.87
C ARG A 301 -1.89 -5.24 9.77
N GLU A 302 -2.32 -4.92 8.55
CA GLU A 302 -3.65 -4.38 8.26
C GLU A 302 -4.78 -5.36 8.65
N LEU A 303 -4.57 -6.66 8.42
CA LEU A 303 -5.50 -7.72 8.82
C LEU A 303 -5.66 -7.84 10.35
N GLU A 304 -4.66 -7.45 11.15
CA GLU A 304 -4.67 -7.62 12.61
C GLU A 304 -5.38 -6.48 13.37
N ASN A 305 -5.39 -5.24 12.84
CA ASN A 305 -5.75 -3.98 13.55
C ASN A 305 -7.22 -3.50 13.38
N ASN A 306 -8.19 -4.37 13.13
CA ASN A 306 -9.54 -3.94 12.74
C ASN A 306 -10.52 -3.58 13.90
N SER A 307 -10.91 -2.29 13.98
CA SER A 307 -12.04 -1.75 14.77
C SER A 307 -13.03 -0.95 13.90
N VAL A 308 -14.30 -0.75 14.36
CA VAL A 308 -15.47 -0.21 13.60
C VAL A 308 -16.37 0.68 14.50
N LYS A 309 -17.16 1.61 13.90
CA LYS A 309 -18.23 2.41 14.55
C LYS A 309 -19.48 2.60 13.67
N ILE A 310 -20.67 2.79 14.28
CA ILE A 310 -22.01 2.82 13.63
C ILE A 310 -22.88 4.02 14.12
N GLU A 311 -23.87 4.46 13.32
CA GLU A 311 -24.72 5.68 13.45
C GLU A 311 -26.26 5.44 13.58
N VAL A 312 -27.08 6.52 13.71
CA VAL A 312 -28.53 6.56 14.09
C VAL A 312 -29.34 7.63 13.26
N PRO A 313 -30.67 7.52 13.00
CA PRO A 313 -31.37 8.15 11.84
C PRO A 313 -32.47 9.23 12.12
N VAL A 314 -33.18 9.78 11.08
CA VAL A 314 -34.68 10.05 10.97
C VAL A 314 -35.22 10.91 9.76
N ALA A 315 -36.17 10.35 8.98
CA ALA A 315 -37.40 10.85 8.26
C ALA A 315 -37.50 11.88 7.07
N GLU A 316 -38.50 11.64 6.17
CA GLU A 316 -38.78 12.25 4.83
C GLU A 316 -39.86 13.39 4.71
N LYS A 317 -40.01 14.00 3.49
CA LYS A 317 -41.25 13.93 2.63
C LYS A 317 -41.22 14.74 1.29
N GLY A 318 -41.71 14.18 0.16
CA GLY A 318 -42.07 14.93 -1.08
C GLY A 318 -42.39 14.09 -2.36
N LYS A 319 -43.10 14.62 -3.38
CA LYS A 319 -43.55 13.90 -4.62
C LYS A 319 -43.68 14.85 -5.85
N SER A 320 -44.10 14.50 -7.10
CA SER A 320 -44.68 13.28 -7.73
C SER A 320 -44.68 13.31 -9.29
N GLN A 321 -44.19 12.24 -9.95
CA GLN A 321 -44.51 11.72 -11.32
C GLN A 321 -43.98 10.26 -11.42
N LYS A 322 -44.16 9.54 -12.55
CA LYS A 322 -44.01 8.07 -12.60
C LYS A 322 -42.98 7.53 -13.62
N ARG A 323 -41.83 7.10 -13.12
CA ARG A 323 -40.77 6.35 -13.83
C ARG A 323 -40.41 5.06 -13.07
N THR A 324 -39.82 4.09 -13.76
CA THR A 324 -39.30 2.85 -13.16
C THR A 324 -37.83 3.03 -12.77
N PRO A 325 -37.44 2.71 -11.53
CA PRO A 325 -36.04 2.77 -11.09
C PRO A 325 -35.22 1.58 -11.58
N GLY A 326 -33.91 1.81 -11.67
CA GLY A 326 -32.86 0.81 -11.65
C GLY A 326 -31.67 1.34 -10.85
N PHE A 327 -30.69 0.49 -10.60
CA PHE A 327 -29.50 0.82 -9.80
C PHE A 327 -28.26 0.46 -10.59
N ALA A 328 -27.29 1.35 -10.66
CA ALA A 328 -26.05 1.16 -11.39
C ALA A 328 -24.86 1.32 -10.44
N PHE A 329 -24.03 0.30 -10.34
CA PHE A 329 -22.78 0.35 -9.61
C PHE A 329 -21.73 1.04 -10.48
N TYR A 330 -20.93 1.90 -9.87
CA TYR A 330 -19.68 2.38 -10.42
C TYR A 330 -18.55 1.99 -9.47
N ALA A 331 -17.38 1.68 -10.02
CA ALA A 331 -16.16 1.42 -9.26
C ALA A 331 -14.96 2.06 -9.95
N SER A 332 -14.06 2.64 -9.18
CA SER A 332 -12.81 3.23 -9.68
C SER A 332 -11.70 3.15 -8.63
N SER A 333 -10.45 3.29 -9.07
CA SER A 333 -9.29 3.24 -8.17
C SER A 333 -8.75 4.64 -7.88
N GLU A 334 -8.59 4.98 -6.61
CA GLU A 334 -7.83 6.15 -6.14
C GLU A 334 -6.44 5.78 -5.65
N MET A 335 -6.25 4.56 -5.17
CA MET A 335 -4.95 3.99 -4.82
C MET A 335 -4.42 3.08 -5.95
N ASP A 336 -3.11 2.82 -5.97
CA ASP A 336 -2.48 1.79 -6.81
C ASP A 336 -2.77 0.37 -6.29
N LEU A 337 -4.02 0.16 -5.87
CA LEU A 337 -4.53 -1.15 -5.47
C LEU A 337 -4.87 -1.96 -6.72
N PRO A 338 -4.83 -3.30 -6.65
CA PRO A 338 -5.25 -4.11 -7.77
C PRO A 338 -6.73 -3.90 -8.10
N LEU A 339 -7.61 -3.98 -7.09
CA LEU A 339 -9.05 -3.73 -7.21
C LEU A 339 -9.37 -2.26 -6.92
N ASN A 340 -10.35 -1.72 -7.64
CA ASN A 340 -10.95 -0.42 -7.39
C ASN A 340 -11.33 -0.26 -5.90
N ASP A 341 -10.93 0.84 -5.27
CA ASP A 341 -11.24 1.16 -3.88
C ASP A 341 -12.41 2.12 -3.69
N GLU A 342 -12.80 2.88 -4.72
CA GLU A 342 -14.00 3.72 -4.70
C GLU A 342 -15.19 3.03 -5.36
N MET A 343 -16.40 3.32 -4.84
CA MET A 343 -17.64 2.91 -5.47
C MET A 343 -18.84 3.82 -5.14
N GLU A 344 -19.80 3.86 -6.07
CA GLU A 344 -21.08 4.58 -5.95
C GLU A 344 -22.23 3.65 -6.40
N ILE A 345 -23.42 3.81 -5.82
CA ILE A 345 -24.66 3.19 -6.35
C ILE A 345 -25.58 4.29 -6.87
N VAL A 346 -25.60 4.49 -8.19
CA VAL A 346 -26.39 5.52 -8.82
C VAL A 346 -27.81 5.02 -9.07
N VAL A 347 -28.80 5.76 -8.57
CA VAL A 347 -30.22 5.53 -8.89
C VAL A 347 -30.50 6.06 -10.29
N ILE A 348 -30.75 5.16 -11.23
CA ILE A 348 -31.08 5.50 -12.61
C ILE A 348 -32.58 5.35 -12.88
N SER A 349 -33.11 6.20 -13.74
CA SER A 349 -34.47 6.07 -14.28
C SER A 349 -34.43 5.63 -15.73
N GLY A 350 -35.36 4.78 -16.16
CA GLY A 350 -35.47 4.37 -17.56
C GLY A 350 -36.89 4.03 -17.97
N LYS A 351 -37.12 3.96 -19.29
CA LYS A 351 -38.39 3.47 -19.85
C LYS A 351 -38.31 1.98 -20.14
N GLU A 352 -39.23 1.20 -19.56
CA GLU A 352 -39.40 -0.22 -19.88
C GLU A 352 -39.87 -0.44 -21.33
N ASN A 353 -39.58 -1.62 -21.87
CA ASN A 353 -40.17 -2.10 -23.11
C ASN A 353 -41.62 -2.56 -22.90
N LYS A 354 -42.35 -2.86 -23.98
CA LYS A 354 -43.76 -3.29 -23.93
C LYS A 354 -43.99 -4.61 -23.17
N LEU A 355 -42.93 -5.35 -22.85
CA LEU A 355 -42.97 -6.62 -22.09
C LEU A 355 -42.61 -6.43 -20.60
N GLY A 356 -42.32 -5.19 -20.17
CA GLY A 356 -41.93 -4.90 -18.78
C GLY A 356 -40.70 -5.67 -18.31
N ASN A 357 -39.78 -6.04 -19.22
CA ASN A 357 -38.65 -6.92 -18.91
C ASN A 357 -37.26 -6.37 -19.22
N LYS A 358 -37.16 -5.18 -19.83
CA LYS A 358 -35.89 -4.49 -20.07
C LYS A 358 -36.09 -2.98 -20.14
N LEU A 359 -35.22 -2.21 -19.48
CA LEU A 359 -35.08 -0.77 -19.71
C LEU A 359 -34.46 -0.56 -21.10
N VAL A 360 -35.16 0.16 -21.98
CA VAL A 360 -34.78 0.28 -23.41
C VAL A 360 -34.19 1.63 -23.79
N SER A 361 -34.53 2.71 -23.08
CA SER A 361 -34.13 4.08 -23.42
C SER A 361 -34.33 5.08 -22.26
N HIS A 362 -33.80 6.31 -22.45
CA HIS A 362 -33.98 7.47 -21.56
C HIS A 362 -33.38 7.30 -20.15
N PHE A 363 -32.22 6.64 -20.07
CA PHE A 363 -31.40 6.59 -18.87
C PHE A 363 -31.03 8.00 -18.40
N LYS A 364 -31.35 8.31 -17.14
CA LYS A 364 -30.96 9.53 -16.42
C LYS A 364 -30.66 9.15 -14.96
N ASN A 365 -29.61 9.71 -14.37
CA ASN A 365 -29.46 9.80 -12.91
C ASN A 365 -30.70 10.52 -12.32
N ILE A 366 -31.16 10.10 -11.14
CA ILE A 366 -32.26 10.72 -10.39
C ILE A 366 -32.12 12.25 -10.22
N ASP A 367 -30.89 12.75 -10.04
CA ASP A 367 -30.63 14.19 -9.86
C ASP A 367 -30.80 15.00 -11.16
N ASN A 368 -30.74 14.32 -12.31
CA ASN A 368 -30.91 14.89 -13.65
C ASN A 368 -32.35 14.73 -14.20
N LEU A 369 -33.29 14.36 -13.34
CA LEU A 369 -34.72 14.38 -13.67
C LEU A 369 -35.24 15.82 -13.82
N ASN A 370 -36.09 16.04 -14.82
CA ASN A 370 -36.78 17.32 -14.94
C ASN A 370 -37.78 17.50 -13.79
N ARG A 371 -38.25 18.72 -13.50
CA ARG A 371 -39.25 18.99 -12.45
C ARG A 371 -40.62 18.31 -12.67
N ASP A 372 -40.87 17.81 -13.88
CA ASP A 372 -42.03 17.01 -14.26
C ASP A 372 -41.71 15.51 -14.37
N GLU A 373 -40.55 15.05 -13.91
CA GLU A 373 -40.13 13.66 -13.91
C GLU A 373 -39.79 13.21 -12.48
N HIS A 374 -40.47 12.20 -11.97
CA HIS A 374 -40.06 11.52 -10.73
C HIS A 374 -40.21 10.00 -10.90
N LEU A 375 -39.66 9.26 -9.95
CA LEU A 375 -39.73 7.81 -9.85
C LEU A 375 -40.87 7.38 -8.93
N THR A 376 -41.42 6.18 -9.16
CA THR A 376 -42.18 5.48 -8.11
C THR A 376 -41.48 4.22 -7.68
N PHE A 377 -41.12 4.23 -6.40
CA PHE A 377 -40.49 3.14 -5.69
C PHE A 377 -41.54 2.30 -4.97
N THR A 378 -41.34 0.99 -4.91
CA THR A 378 -41.94 0.13 -3.88
C THR A 378 -41.40 0.49 -2.50
N GLU A 379 -42.02 0.05 -1.40
CA GLU A 379 -41.50 0.34 -0.05
C GLU A 379 -40.06 -0.16 0.15
N LYS A 380 -39.69 -1.33 -0.41
CA LYS A 380 -38.31 -1.84 -0.41
C LYS A 380 -37.35 -0.97 -1.21
N GLN A 381 -37.81 -0.45 -2.34
CA GLN A 381 -37.00 0.46 -3.17
C GLN A 381 -36.84 1.83 -2.52
N LYS A 382 -37.82 2.33 -1.75
CA LYS A 382 -37.66 3.54 -0.94
C LYS A 382 -36.60 3.32 0.12
N GLU A 383 -36.72 2.25 0.90
CA GLU A 383 -35.73 1.88 1.92
C GLU A 383 -34.32 1.75 1.33
N LEU A 384 -34.19 1.15 0.14
CA LEU A 384 -32.92 1.04 -0.58
C LEU A 384 -32.37 2.42 -0.99
N VAL A 385 -33.19 3.28 -1.60
CA VAL A 385 -32.80 4.63 -2.01
C VAL A 385 -32.44 5.50 -0.80
N GLU A 386 -33.22 5.45 0.28
CA GLU A 386 -32.92 6.15 1.54
C GLU A 386 -31.55 5.75 2.09
N LYS A 387 -31.21 4.46 2.10
CA LYS A 387 -29.88 3.99 2.52
C LYS A 387 -28.76 4.46 1.58
N ILE A 388 -28.98 4.45 0.26
CA ILE A 388 -28.01 4.96 -0.73
C ILE A 388 -27.79 6.47 -0.53
N THR A 389 -28.85 7.27 -0.54
CA THR A 389 -28.76 8.73 -0.38
C THR A 389 -28.13 9.13 0.96
N TYR A 390 -28.44 8.42 2.05
CA TYR A 390 -27.77 8.63 3.32
C TYR A 390 -26.26 8.36 3.23
N PHE A 391 -25.87 7.24 2.61
CA PHE A 391 -24.48 6.85 2.49
C PHE A 391 -23.64 7.84 1.66
N GLU A 392 -24.15 8.28 0.50
CA GLU A 392 -23.47 9.28 -0.32
C GLU A 392 -23.38 10.65 0.41
N ALA A 393 -24.45 11.06 1.10
CA ALA A 393 -24.40 12.26 1.94
C ALA A 393 -23.38 12.15 3.11
N SER A 394 -23.17 10.96 3.68
CA SER A 394 -22.13 10.74 4.70
C SER A 394 -20.71 10.84 4.14
N LYS A 395 -20.48 10.58 2.84
CA LYS A 395 -19.21 10.92 2.17
C LYS A 395 -19.04 12.43 2.07
N GLU A 396 -20.03 13.14 1.50
CA GLU A 396 -19.97 14.59 1.26
C GLU A 396 -19.77 15.40 2.55
N ASN A 397 -20.37 14.96 3.67
CA ASN A 397 -20.24 15.61 4.97
C ASN A 397 -18.96 15.23 5.74
N GLY A 398 -18.07 14.41 5.17
CA GLY A 398 -16.81 13.99 5.79
C GLY A 398 -16.97 13.08 7.02
N ILE A 399 -18.12 12.41 7.15
CA ILE A 399 -18.38 11.41 8.19
C ILE A 399 -17.56 10.15 7.90
N ILE A 400 -17.53 9.75 6.63
CA ILE A 400 -16.67 8.68 6.13
C ILE A 400 -15.28 9.27 5.85
N PRO A 401 -14.18 8.67 6.35
CA PRO A 401 -12.84 9.15 6.07
C PRO A 401 -12.51 9.07 4.58
N ASP A 402 -12.00 10.17 4.02
CA ASP A 402 -11.62 10.28 2.61
C ASP A 402 -10.08 10.39 2.41
N ASN A 403 -9.31 10.20 3.48
CA ASN A 403 -7.84 10.18 3.42
C ASN A 403 -7.33 8.75 3.26
N LYS A 404 -6.36 8.54 2.35
CA LYS A 404 -5.73 7.24 2.07
C LYS A 404 -5.17 6.53 3.31
N GLU A 405 -4.72 7.28 4.31
CA GLU A 405 -4.24 6.77 5.61
C GLU A 405 -5.32 6.01 6.41
N ARG A 406 -6.62 6.22 6.11
CA ARG A 406 -7.76 5.56 6.76
C ARG A 406 -8.54 4.66 5.79
N PHE A 407 -7.89 4.18 4.74
CA PHE A 407 -8.46 3.26 3.74
C PHE A 407 -9.32 2.13 4.36
N LEU A 408 -8.77 1.35 5.31
CA LEU A 408 -9.51 0.26 5.96
C LEU A 408 -10.78 0.72 6.69
N GLU A 409 -10.78 1.95 7.22
CA GLU A 409 -11.93 2.54 7.90
C GLU A 409 -13.01 2.92 6.88
N LYS A 410 -12.63 3.62 5.80
CA LYS A 410 -13.50 3.88 4.64
C LYS A 410 -14.14 2.59 4.14
N GLN A 411 -13.34 1.54 3.88
CA GLN A 411 -13.83 0.26 3.39
C GLN A 411 -14.78 -0.47 4.36
N LYS A 412 -14.62 -0.33 5.68
CA LYS A 412 -15.60 -0.86 6.65
C LYS A 412 -16.95 -0.16 6.55
N HIS A 413 -16.96 1.17 6.43
CA HIS A 413 -18.21 1.93 6.24
C HIS A 413 -18.90 1.53 4.94
N LEU A 414 -18.16 1.41 3.83
CA LEU A 414 -18.68 0.87 2.56
C LEU A 414 -19.25 -0.55 2.77
N PHE A 415 -18.53 -1.44 3.45
CA PHE A 415 -18.94 -2.85 3.60
C PHE A 415 -20.19 -3.03 4.46
N ASP A 416 -20.31 -2.26 5.55
CA ASP A 416 -21.50 -2.26 6.40
C ASP A 416 -22.71 -1.65 5.69
N PHE A 417 -22.50 -0.67 4.80
CA PHE A 417 -23.53 -0.17 3.89
C PHE A 417 -23.95 -1.26 2.89
N LEU A 418 -22.99 -1.89 2.19
CA LEU A 418 -23.25 -2.93 1.19
C LEU A 418 -24.02 -4.12 1.79
N LYS A 419 -23.64 -4.60 2.98
CA LYS A 419 -24.40 -5.63 3.71
C LYS A 419 -25.88 -5.30 3.92
N ARG A 420 -26.23 -4.02 4.08
CA ARG A 420 -27.62 -3.57 4.29
C ARG A 420 -28.37 -3.41 2.96
N VAL A 421 -27.69 -3.05 1.87
CA VAL A 421 -28.35 -2.82 0.56
C VAL A 421 -28.40 -4.05 -0.34
N PHE A 422 -27.42 -4.97 -0.30
CA PHE A 422 -27.40 -6.19 -1.12
C PHE A 422 -28.69 -7.02 -0.99
N PRO A 423 -29.21 -7.33 0.22
CA PRO A 423 -30.45 -8.09 0.38
C PRO A 423 -31.68 -7.43 -0.24
N LEU A 424 -31.68 -6.10 -0.37
CA LEU A 424 -32.74 -5.33 -1.04
C LEU A 424 -32.54 -5.39 -2.55
N LEU A 425 -31.31 -5.16 -3.03
CA LEU A 425 -30.94 -5.16 -4.43
C LEU A 425 -31.16 -6.53 -5.12
N VAL A 426 -31.03 -7.65 -4.41
CA VAL A 426 -31.35 -9.00 -4.96
C VAL A 426 -32.80 -9.11 -5.48
N ALA A 427 -33.72 -8.29 -4.98
CA ALA A 427 -35.10 -8.25 -5.48
C ALA A 427 -35.29 -7.38 -6.74
N GLU A 428 -34.25 -6.63 -7.16
CA GLU A 428 -34.32 -5.64 -8.21
C GLU A 428 -34.02 -6.22 -9.60
N LYS A 429 -34.81 -5.78 -10.58
CA LYS A 429 -34.78 -6.31 -11.95
C LYS A 429 -33.76 -5.62 -12.85
N TYR A 430 -33.36 -4.42 -12.48
CA TYR A 430 -32.63 -3.47 -13.33
C TYR A 430 -31.36 -3.01 -12.61
N LEU A 431 -30.43 -3.96 -12.51
CA LEU A 431 -29.10 -3.78 -11.93
C LEU A 431 -28.07 -3.69 -13.06
N PHE A 432 -27.14 -2.76 -12.94
CA PHE A 432 -26.10 -2.52 -13.94
C PHE A 432 -24.76 -2.19 -13.29
N VAL A 433 -23.70 -2.24 -14.09
CA VAL A 433 -22.42 -1.60 -13.80
C VAL A 433 -22.14 -0.52 -14.87
N LEU A 434 -21.45 0.54 -14.46
CA LEU A 434 -21.00 1.66 -15.29
C LEU A 434 -19.51 1.53 -15.56
N SER A 435 -19.14 1.33 -16.83
CA SER A 435 -17.74 1.20 -17.26
C SER A 435 -17.04 2.55 -17.54
N ASP A 436 -17.80 3.65 -17.66
CA ASP A 436 -17.30 5.02 -17.77
C ASP A 436 -18.28 5.96 -17.03
N TYR A 437 -17.82 6.64 -15.97
CA TYR A 437 -18.69 7.47 -15.15
C TYR A 437 -18.76 8.92 -15.63
N ASN A 438 -19.76 9.19 -16.46
CA ASN A 438 -20.17 10.55 -16.78
C ASN A 438 -21.37 10.97 -15.94
N TYR A 439 -21.12 11.62 -14.80
CA TYR A 439 -22.11 12.15 -13.84
C TYR A 439 -23.31 12.86 -14.52
N TYR A 440 -23.04 13.62 -15.60
CA TYR A 440 -24.05 14.39 -16.32
C TYR A 440 -24.85 13.60 -17.35
N LYS A 441 -24.37 12.42 -17.80
CA LYS A 441 -25.00 11.67 -18.89
C LYS A 441 -24.60 10.18 -18.95
N VAL A 442 -25.29 9.36 -18.17
CA VAL A 442 -25.33 7.90 -18.33
C VAL A 442 -25.88 7.53 -19.71
N ARG A 443 -25.11 6.83 -20.55
CA ARG A 443 -25.59 6.30 -21.83
C ARG A 443 -25.87 4.80 -21.71
N LYS A 444 -26.66 4.29 -22.65
CA LYS A 444 -26.96 2.85 -22.73
C LYS A 444 -25.75 2.00 -23.11
N SER A 445 -24.75 2.57 -23.79
CA SER A 445 -23.49 1.91 -24.12
C SER A 445 -22.64 1.60 -22.90
N ASP A 446 -22.83 2.36 -21.83
CA ASP A 446 -21.96 2.39 -20.65
C ASP A 446 -22.57 1.54 -19.52
N LEU A 447 -23.77 0.97 -19.74
CA LEU A 447 -24.55 0.18 -18.78
C LEU A 447 -24.51 -1.31 -19.12
N GLU A 448 -23.73 -2.07 -18.37
CA GLU A 448 -23.66 -3.52 -18.48
C GLU A 448 -24.60 -4.16 -17.45
N GLN A 449 -25.52 -5.01 -17.89
CA GLN A 449 -26.53 -5.59 -16.99
C GLN A 449 -25.92 -6.72 -16.15
N VAL A 450 -26.09 -6.64 -14.84
CA VAL A 450 -25.61 -7.64 -13.87
C VAL A 450 -26.76 -8.24 -13.06
N LEU A 451 -26.46 -9.34 -12.38
CA LEU A 451 -27.27 -9.92 -11.30
C LEU A 451 -26.54 -9.71 -9.97
N ILE A 452 -27.25 -9.77 -8.84
CA ILE A 452 -26.63 -9.88 -7.52
C ILE A 452 -26.99 -11.23 -6.93
N GLU A 453 -25.97 -11.96 -6.50
CA GLU A 453 -26.14 -13.25 -5.85
C GLU A 453 -26.23 -13.10 -4.34
N LYS A 454 -26.95 -14.02 -3.70
CA LYS A 454 -27.11 -14.03 -2.23
C LYS A 454 -25.93 -14.67 -1.50
N GLU A 455 -25.21 -15.56 -2.18
CA GLU A 455 -24.08 -16.28 -1.58
C GLU A 455 -22.85 -15.39 -1.55
N ASN A 456 -22.19 -15.33 -0.37
CA ASN A 456 -20.87 -14.75 -0.28
C ASN A 456 -19.84 -15.79 -0.74
N PRO A 457 -19.02 -15.50 -1.76
CA PRO A 457 -18.04 -16.44 -2.29
C PRO A 457 -16.90 -16.63 -1.30
N GLU A 458 -16.20 -17.74 -1.40
CA GLU A 458 -15.06 -18.07 -0.55
C GLU A 458 -13.78 -18.15 -1.36
N ILE A 459 -12.74 -17.40 -0.97
CA ILE A 459 -11.40 -17.64 -1.49
C ILE A 459 -10.76 -18.80 -0.74
N LYS A 460 -10.20 -19.75 -1.48
CA LYS A 460 -9.26 -20.76 -1.00
C LYS A 460 -7.99 -20.73 -1.84
N PHE A 461 -6.93 -21.37 -1.38
CA PHE A 461 -5.71 -21.55 -2.17
C PHE A 461 -5.44 -23.04 -2.42
N GLU A 462 -4.88 -23.36 -3.58
CA GLU A 462 -4.37 -24.69 -3.91
C GLU A 462 -2.85 -24.63 -3.99
N LEU A 463 -2.15 -25.40 -3.15
CA LEU A 463 -0.70 -25.53 -3.20
C LEU A 463 -0.33 -26.73 -4.07
N THR A 464 0.18 -26.47 -5.28
CA THR A 464 0.64 -27.48 -6.24
C THR A 464 2.14 -27.35 -6.52
N ASN A 465 2.72 -28.32 -7.24
CA ASN A 465 4.13 -28.29 -7.58
C ASN A 465 4.44 -28.86 -8.97
N ASP A 466 5.47 -28.33 -9.62
CA ASP A 466 6.09 -28.90 -10.82
C ASP A 466 7.52 -29.43 -10.50
N ASP A 467 8.36 -29.69 -11.50
CA ASP A 467 9.73 -30.18 -11.28
C ASP A 467 10.66 -29.18 -10.56
N THR A 468 10.37 -27.88 -10.62
CA THR A 468 11.24 -26.79 -10.13
C THR A 468 10.56 -25.90 -9.08
N PHE A 469 9.24 -25.77 -9.12
CA PHE A 469 8.48 -24.76 -8.40
C PHE A 469 7.35 -25.33 -7.53
N LEU A 470 7.00 -24.54 -6.50
CA LEU A 470 5.75 -24.58 -5.77
C LEU A 470 4.86 -23.44 -6.28
N HIS A 471 3.56 -23.69 -6.46
CA HIS A 471 2.57 -22.68 -6.83
C HIS A 471 1.44 -22.65 -5.79
N LEU A 472 1.23 -21.50 -5.15
CA LEU A 472 0.07 -21.25 -4.31
C LEU A 472 -0.96 -20.49 -5.15
N THR A 473 -2.01 -21.19 -5.60
CA THR A 473 -2.95 -20.70 -6.62
C THR A 473 -4.31 -20.35 -5.98
N PRO A 474 -4.76 -19.09 -6.04
CA PRO A 474 -6.07 -18.71 -5.52
C PRO A 474 -7.21 -19.32 -6.36
N ARG A 475 -8.28 -19.72 -5.68
CA ARG A 475 -9.53 -20.24 -6.25
C ARG A 475 -10.70 -19.52 -5.61
N PHE A 476 -11.63 -19.07 -6.44
CA PHE A 476 -12.83 -18.40 -5.98
C PHE A 476 -13.99 -19.40 -5.99
N LEU A 477 -14.43 -19.83 -4.81
CA LEU A 477 -15.56 -20.75 -4.64
C LEU A 477 -16.86 -19.97 -4.84
N VAL A 478 -17.55 -20.26 -5.93
CA VAL A 478 -18.89 -19.75 -6.26
C VAL A 478 -19.82 -20.95 -6.35
N ASN A 479 -20.89 -20.97 -5.55
CA ASN A 479 -21.86 -22.07 -5.48
C ASN A 479 -21.19 -23.45 -5.29
N GLY A 480 -20.14 -23.50 -4.46
CA GLY A 480 -19.32 -24.70 -4.20
C GLY A 480 -18.31 -25.08 -5.30
N VAL A 481 -18.26 -24.36 -6.42
CA VAL A 481 -17.35 -24.62 -7.55
C VAL A 481 -16.19 -23.62 -7.54
N GLY A 482 -14.95 -24.12 -7.53
CA GLY A 482 -13.76 -23.28 -7.60
C GLY A 482 -13.49 -22.76 -9.02
N ARG A 483 -13.68 -21.46 -9.23
CA ARG A 483 -13.32 -20.73 -10.46
C ARG A 483 -11.87 -20.24 -10.42
N ASN A 484 -11.29 -19.97 -11.59
CA ASN A 484 -10.00 -19.28 -11.72
C ASN A 484 -10.17 -17.79 -11.44
N ILE A 485 -9.16 -17.13 -10.86
CA ILE A 485 -9.25 -15.68 -10.60
C ILE A 485 -9.28 -14.84 -11.89
N ASP A 486 -8.80 -15.38 -13.01
CA ASP A 486 -8.86 -14.71 -14.31
C ASP A 486 -10.29 -14.70 -14.92
N GLU A 487 -11.26 -15.36 -14.28
CA GLU A 487 -12.70 -15.25 -14.58
C GLU A 487 -13.35 -14.04 -13.86
N ILE A 488 -12.62 -13.33 -12.98
CA ILE A 488 -13.11 -12.10 -12.34
C ILE A 488 -12.93 -10.91 -13.28
N ASP A 489 -13.98 -10.11 -13.46
CA ASP A 489 -13.89 -8.82 -14.14
C ASP A 489 -13.15 -7.81 -13.26
N LYS A 490 -11.85 -7.65 -13.53
CA LYS A 490 -10.93 -6.80 -12.75
C LYS A 490 -11.20 -5.30 -12.89
N ASN A 491 -11.94 -4.87 -13.92
CA ASN A 491 -12.22 -3.46 -14.20
C ASN A 491 -13.47 -2.98 -13.48
N ASN A 492 -14.48 -3.86 -13.38
CA ASN A 492 -15.78 -3.55 -12.78
C ASN A 492 -15.89 -4.03 -11.32
N SER A 493 -15.04 -4.95 -10.87
CA SER A 493 -14.99 -5.38 -9.47
C SER A 493 -14.41 -4.32 -8.54
N HIS A 494 -14.90 -4.29 -7.30
CA HIS A 494 -14.44 -3.41 -6.23
C HIS A 494 -13.67 -4.22 -5.17
N PHE A 495 -12.94 -3.55 -4.29
CA PHE A 495 -12.28 -4.16 -3.15
C PHE A 495 -13.22 -5.08 -2.33
N LEU A 496 -14.51 -4.73 -2.21
CA LEU A 496 -15.50 -5.43 -1.39
C LEU A 496 -16.41 -6.39 -2.17
N TYR A 497 -16.39 -6.39 -3.50
CA TYR A 497 -17.20 -7.29 -4.32
C TYR A 497 -16.53 -7.70 -5.62
N SER A 498 -16.71 -8.96 -6.02
CA SER A 498 -16.20 -9.49 -7.28
C SER A 498 -17.34 -9.71 -8.26
N ILE A 499 -17.09 -9.45 -9.55
CA ILE A 499 -18.00 -9.76 -10.65
C ILE A 499 -17.46 -10.93 -11.46
N ILE A 500 -18.28 -11.97 -11.62
CA ILE A 500 -17.97 -13.21 -12.36
C ILE A 500 -19.21 -13.61 -13.16
N ASP A 501 -19.06 -13.89 -14.45
CA ASP A 501 -20.16 -14.30 -15.35
C ASP A 501 -21.39 -13.33 -15.30
N ASN A 502 -21.13 -12.02 -15.17
CA ASN A 502 -22.12 -10.94 -14.94
C ASN A 502 -22.94 -11.02 -13.64
N SER A 503 -22.58 -11.91 -12.71
CA SER A 503 -23.11 -11.91 -11.34
C SER A 503 -22.14 -11.19 -10.39
N LEU A 504 -22.68 -10.32 -9.55
CA LEU A 504 -21.96 -9.49 -8.58
C LEU A 504 -22.09 -10.11 -7.18
N PHE A 505 -20.95 -10.38 -6.56
CA PHE A 505 -20.82 -11.13 -5.32
C PHE A 505 -20.17 -10.28 -4.22
N LEU A 506 -20.90 -9.98 -3.14
CA LEU A 506 -20.33 -9.33 -1.95
C LEU A 506 -19.35 -10.29 -1.26
N HIS A 507 -18.13 -9.84 -0.96
CA HIS A 507 -17.18 -10.63 -0.18
C HIS A 507 -17.73 -10.91 1.23
N LYS A 508 -17.29 -12.01 1.84
CA LYS A 508 -17.77 -12.47 3.16
C LYS A 508 -17.32 -11.54 4.30
N SER A 509 -16.14 -10.93 4.18
CA SER A 509 -15.58 -10.01 5.17
C SER A 509 -14.55 -9.04 4.58
N ILE A 510 -14.19 -7.99 5.35
CA ILE A 510 -13.04 -7.12 5.07
C ILE A 510 -11.75 -7.93 4.98
N SER A 511 -11.54 -8.90 5.88
CA SER A 511 -10.35 -9.76 5.84
C SER A 511 -10.27 -10.60 4.57
N GLN A 512 -11.42 -11.12 4.10
CA GLN A 512 -11.47 -11.82 2.82
C GLN A 512 -11.19 -10.86 1.65
N SER A 513 -11.73 -9.65 1.68
CA SER A 513 -11.48 -8.58 0.69
C SER A 513 -9.99 -8.22 0.60
N LEU A 514 -9.31 -8.09 1.74
CA LEU A 514 -7.86 -7.90 1.82
C LEU A 514 -7.11 -9.09 1.20
N ILE A 515 -7.47 -10.32 1.54
CA ILE A 515 -6.84 -11.52 0.97
C ILE A 515 -7.05 -11.61 -0.56
N ILE A 516 -8.24 -11.28 -1.07
CA ILE A 516 -8.53 -11.25 -2.51
C ILE A 516 -7.71 -10.16 -3.21
N SER A 517 -7.64 -8.97 -2.64
CA SER A 517 -6.89 -7.84 -3.19
C SER A 517 -5.37 -8.11 -3.22
N GLN A 518 -4.80 -8.56 -2.10
CA GLN A 518 -3.35 -8.74 -1.92
C GLN A 518 -2.81 -10.05 -2.50
N PHE A 519 -3.57 -11.15 -2.40
CA PHE A 519 -3.12 -12.51 -2.72
C PHE A 519 -4.02 -13.25 -3.71
N GLY A 520 -5.25 -12.80 -3.93
CA GLY A 520 -6.18 -13.45 -4.87
C GLY A 520 -5.83 -13.22 -6.33
N ARG A 521 -5.23 -12.08 -6.66
CA ARG A 521 -5.04 -11.57 -8.04
C ARG A 521 -4.29 -12.48 -9.01
N GLU A 522 -3.36 -13.30 -8.51
CA GLU A 522 -2.59 -14.27 -9.29
C GLU A 522 -2.02 -15.36 -8.38
N ARG A 523 -1.56 -16.47 -8.97
CA ARG A 523 -0.78 -17.47 -8.23
C ARG A 523 0.52 -16.84 -7.69
N MET A 524 0.94 -17.21 -6.50
CA MET A 524 2.33 -17.00 -6.05
C MET A 524 3.17 -18.22 -6.40
N THR A 525 4.44 -18.03 -6.76
CA THR A 525 5.36 -19.11 -7.13
C THR A 525 6.68 -18.98 -6.38
N MET A 526 7.21 -20.09 -5.85
CA MET A 526 8.53 -20.15 -5.22
C MET A 526 9.32 -21.34 -5.78
N VAL A 527 10.66 -21.25 -5.84
CA VAL A 527 11.51 -22.43 -6.10
C VAL A 527 11.36 -23.47 -4.99
N LYS A 528 11.32 -24.76 -5.34
CA LYS A 528 11.16 -25.87 -4.38
C LYS A 528 12.20 -25.89 -3.25
N THR A 529 13.42 -25.42 -3.52
CA THR A 529 14.50 -25.33 -2.51
C THR A 529 14.21 -24.37 -1.37
N GLU A 530 13.27 -23.43 -1.56
CA GLU A 530 12.86 -22.42 -0.58
C GLU A 530 11.46 -22.71 -0.02
N ALA A 531 11.00 -23.97 -0.07
CA ALA A 531 9.69 -24.40 0.43
C ALA A 531 9.40 -23.93 1.87
N ASN A 532 10.41 -24.01 2.76
CA ASN A 532 10.32 -23.53 4.13
C ASN A 532 10.09 -22.00 4.23
N ARG A 533 10.71 -21.21 3.35
CA ARG A 533 10.47 -19.76 3.28
C ARG A 533 9.05 -19.48 2.78
N PHE A 534 8.64 -20.17 1.72
CA PHE A 534 7.28 -20.01 1.16
C PHE A 534 6.22 -20.37 2.20
N PHE A 535 6.46 -21.43 2.97
CA PHE A 535 5.56 -21.85 4.02
C PHE A 535 5.42 -20.80 5.12
N ASN A 536 6.54 -20.38 5.72
CA ASN A 536 6.51 -19.50 6.88
C ASN A 536 6.09 -18.06 6.56
N ASN A 537 6.48 -17.53 5.39
CA ASN A 537 6.26 -16.12 5.05
C ASN A 537 4.94 -15.89 4.28
N TYR A 538 4.35 -16.91 3.65
CA TYR A 538 3.18 -16.77 2.78
C TYR A 538 2.06 -17.77 3.13
N ILE A 539 2.32 -19.08 3.03
CA ILE A 539 1.28 -20.11 3.21
C ILE A 539 0.67 -20.06 4.62
N LYS A 540 1.50 -20.02 5.67
CA LYS A 540 1.07 -20.00 7.08
C LYS A 540 0.37 -18.69 7.50
N PRO A 541 0.81 -17.50 7.05
CA PRO A 541 0.03 -16.27 7.23
C PRO A 541 -1.34 -16.31 6.52
N ILE A 542 -1.39 -16.77 5.26
CA ILE A 542 -2.63 -16.86 4.48
C ILE A 542 -3.60 -17.90 5.09
N SER A 543 -3.09 -19.01 5.60
CA SER A 543 -3.91 -20.07 6.21
C SER A 543 -4.71 -19.60 7.43
N LYS A 544 -4.31 -18.49 8.08
CA LYS A 544 -5.08 -17.84 9.17
C LYS A 544 -6.42 -17.24 8.71
N TYR A 545 -6.62 -17.06 7.40
CA TYR A 545 -7.76 -16.32 6.85
C TYR A 545 -8.57 -17.09 5.80
N CYS A 546 -8.01 -18.17 5.24
CA CYS A 546 -8.68 -19.01 4.24
C CYS A 546 -8.13 -20.44 4.21
N LYS A 547 -8.92 -21.35 3.63
CA LYS A 547 -8.56 -22.77 3.46
C LYS A 547 -7.44 -22.95 2.42
N ILE A 548 -6.52 -23.87 2.67
CA ILE A 548 -5.44 -24.25 1.73
C ILE A 548 -5.49 -25.75 1.42
N ASP A 549 -5.75 -26.08 0.15
CA ASP A 549 -5.70 -27.45 -0.36
C ASP A 549 -4.24 -27.82 -0.70
N PHE A 550 -3.63 -28.71 0.10
CA PHE A 550 -2.29 -29.22 -0.17
C PHE A 550 -2.34 -30.34 -1.23
N LYS A 551 -1.97 -29.99 -2.47
CA LYS A 551 -1.94 -30.88 -3.65
C LYS A 551 -0.49 -31.07 -4.12
N THR A 552 0.38 -31.47 -3.21
CA THR A 552 1.84 -31.52 -3.42
C THR A 552 2.48 -32.67 -2.63
N ASP A 553 3.58 -33.21 -3.17
CA ASP A 553 4.40 -34.26 -2.56
C ASP A 553 5.45 -33.74 -1.56
N LEU A 554 5.70 -32.43 -1.53
CA LEU A 554 6.71 -31.81 -0.66
C LEU A 554 6.26 -31.55 0.78
N PHE A 555 4.96 -31.62 1.04
CA PHE A 555 4.36 -31.37 2.35
C PHE A 555 3.47 -32.55 2.73
N SER A 556 3.89 -33.32 3.74
CA SER A 556 3.12 -34.45 4.25
C SER A 556 1.97 -33.93 5.12
N LEU A 557 0.75 -33.89 4.58
CA LEU A 557 -0.44 -33.50 5.35
C LEU A 557 -0.86 -34.62 6.31
N THR A 558 -0.89 -34.32 7.60
CA THR A 558 -1.44 -35.18 8.65
C THR A 558 -2.62 -34.48 9.31
N GLU A 559 -3.82 -35.04 9.17
CA GLU A 559 -4.99 -34.53 9.89
C GLU A 559 -5.01 -35.04 11.33
N LYS A 560 -5.28 -34.15 12.28
CA LYS A 560 -5.42 -34.48 13.69
C LYS A 560 -6.67 -33.81 14.27
N ASN A 561 -7.64 -34.61 14.69
CA ASN A 561 -8.76 -34.13 15.49
C ASN A 561 -8.25 -33.64 16.85
N VAL A 562 -8.72 -32.49 17.32
CA VAL A 562 -8.34 -31.90 18.61
C VAL A 562 -9.55 -31.65 19.49
N ASN A 563 -9.45 -32.05 20.76
CA ASN A 563 -10.51 -31.80 21.74
C ASN A 563 -10.34 -30.41 22.37
N PRO A 564 -11.42 -29.61 22.49
CA PRO A 564 -11.38 -28.35 23.21
C PRO A 564 -11.27 -28.62 24.72
N ILE A 565 -10.48 -27.80 25.40
CA ILE A 565 -10.27 -27.84 26.85
C ILE A 565 -11.02 -26.70 27.54
N LYS A 566 -10.93 -25.47 27.00
CA LYS A 566 -11.56 -24.27 27.60
C LYS A 566 -11.97 -23.24 26.56
N LYS A 567 -13.07 -22.54 26.86
CA LYS A 567 -13.46 -21.26 26.25
C LYS A 567 -12.77 -20.11 27.01
N GLN A 568 -12.23 -19.14 26.28
CA GLN A 568 -11.52 -17.99 26.85
C GLN A 568 -11.92 -16.70 26.11
N ILE A 569 -12.00 -15.58 26.81
CA ILE A 569 -12.23 -14.26 26.23
C ILE A 569 -11.08 -13.34 26.65
N TYR A 570 -10.35 -12.83 25.66
CA TYR A 570 -9.34 -11.80 25.86
C TYR A 570 -9.98 -10.43 25.64
N LEU A 571 -9.93 -9.59 26.66
CA LEU A 571 -10.37 -8.21 26.59
C LEU A 571 -9.19 -7.30 26.24
N SER A 572 -9.41 -6.37 25.32
CA SER A 572 -8.47 -5.30 25.01
C SER A 572 -9.20 -3.98 24.79
N GLU A 573 -8.50 -2.87 24.98
CA GLU A 573 -9.06 -1.53 24.79
C GLU A 573 -8.49 -0.89 23.52
N TYR A 574 -9.37 -0.36 22.67
CA TYR A 574 -8.99 0.38 21.48
C TYR A 574 -9.79 1.68 21.38
N SER A 575 -9.10 2.81 21.57
CA SER A 575 -9.71 4.14 21.73
C SER A 575 -10.76 4.18 22.84
N GLU A 576 -12.04 4.07 22.48
CA GLU A 576 -13.22 4.14 23.35
C GLU A 576 -14.03 2.83 23.35
N PHE A 577 -13.44 1.75 22.84
CA PHE A 577 -14.03 0.42 22.76
C PHE A 577 -13.30 -0.59 23.64
N VAL A 578 -14.08 -1.48 24.24
CA VAL A 578 -13.57 -2.75 24.78
C VAL A 578 -13.90 -3.84 23.75
N VAL A 579 -12.86 -4.49 23.25
CA VAL A 579 -12.93 -5.61 22.33
C VAL A 579 -12.89 -6.91 23.12
N PHE A 580 -13.84 -7.79 22.85
CA PHE A 580 -13.97 -9.14 23.36
C PHE A 580 -13.49 -10.08 22.26
N LYS A 581 -12.35 -10.74 22.49
CA LYS A 581 -11.75 -11.69 21.56
C LYS A 581 -11.93 -13.12 22.10
N PRO A 582 -12.91 -13.89 21.59
CA PRO A 582 -13.05 -15.31 21.89
C PRO A 582 -11.82 -16.10 21.42
N ILE A 583 -11.41 -17.06 22.24
CA ILE A 583 -10.35 -18.04 21.96
C ILE A 583 -10.82 -19.39 22.51
N VAL A 584 -10.62 -20.46 21.75
CA VAL A 584 -10.77 -21.83 22.26
C VAL A 584 -9.38 -22.43 22.44
N LYS A 585 -9.10 -22.91 23.66
CA LYS A 585 -7.89 -23.67 23.98
C LYS A 585 -8.14 -25.16 23.77
N TYR A 586 -7.20 -25.83 23.13
CA TYR A 586 -7.22 -27.24 22.75
C TYR A 586 -6.07 -28.02 23.37
N GLU A 587 -6.13 -29.35 23.29
CA GLU A 587 -5.03 -30.25 23.67
C GLU A 587 -3.69 -29.90 23.00
N GLY A 588 -2.61 -29.99 23.77
CA GLY A 588 -1.25 -29.70 23.27
C GLY A 588 -0.87 -28.21 23.30
N GLU A 589 -1.47 -27.41 24.18
CA GLU A 589 -1.24 -25.94 24.29
C GLU A 589 -1.55 -25.18 23.00
N LEU A 590 -2.50 -25.69 22.20
CA LEU A 590 -3.02 -25.05 21.00
C LEU A 590 -4.15 -24.08 21.36
N SER A 591 -4.22 -22.92 20.71
CA SER A 591 -5.30 -21.94 20.88
C SER A 591 -5.69 -21.34 19.53
N PHE A 592 -6.99 -21.26 19.24
CA PHE A 592 -7.51 -20.73 17.97
C PHE A 592 -8.65 -19.72 18.20
N GLU A 593 -8.79 -18.75 17.29
CA GLU A 593 -9.98 -17.88 17.21
C GLU A 593 -11.13 -18.70 16.61
N PRO A 594 -12.28 -18.85 17.29
CA PRO A 594 -13.39 -19.67 16.79
C PRO A 594 -14.10 -19.01 15.60
N GLY A 595 -14.67 -19.84 14.72
CA GLY A 595 -15.47 -19.39 13.57
C GLY A 595 -14.69 -18.69 12.46
N ASN A 596 -13.36 -18.71 12.48
CA ASN A 596 -12.56 -18.39 11.31
C ASN A 596 -12.47 -19.61 10.37
N GLU A 597 -12.57 -19.39 9.07
CA GLU A 597 -12.44 -20.44 8.05
C GLU A 597 -10.98 -20.76 7.71
N ALA A 598 -10.11 -20.45 8.66
CA ALA A 598 -8.69 -20.68 8.64
C ALA A 598 -8.38 -22.18 8.64
N SER A 599 -7.39 -22.59 7.85
CA SER A 599 -6.73 -23.87 8.07
C SER A 599 -5.82 -23.73 9.28
N SER A 600 -6.21 -24.36 10.40
CA SER A 600 -5.39 -24.49 11.61
C SER A 600 -4.20 -25.42 11.35
N ILE A 601 -3.15 -24.89 10.72
CA ILE A 601 -1.95 -25.65 10.34
C ILE A 601 -0.73 -25.30 11.18
N MET A 602 0.04 -26.34 11.53
CA MET A 602 1.40 -26.23 12.02
C MET A 602 2.32 -27.05 11.11
N VAL A 603 3.57 -26.61 10.96
CA VAL A 603 4.62 -27.35 10.25
C VAL A 603 5.80 -27.56 11.18
N ASP A 604 6.31 -28.79 11.18
CA ASP A 604 7.55 -29.15 11.85
C ASP A 604 8.79 -28.89 10.95
N PRO A 605 10.02 -29.01 11.48
CA PRO A 605 11.23 -28.83 10.67
C PRO A 605 11.42 -29.82 9.51
N GLU A 606 10.58 -30.85 9.41
CA GLU A 606 10.64 -31.94 8.43
C GLU A 606 9.62 -31.77 7.30
N ASN A 607 8.91 -30.63 7.25
CA ASN A 607 7.81 -30.29 6.34
C ASN A 607 6.52 -31.13 6.52
N ASN A 608 6.32 -31.79 7.68
CA ASN A 608 5.03 -32.40 7.97
C ASN A 608 4.04 -31.31 8.39
N VAL A 609 2.98 -31.12 7.59
CA VAL A 609 1.89 -30.18 7.89
C VAL A 609 0.87 -30.92 8.75
N THR A 610 0.73 -30.55 10.02
CA THR A 610 -0.41 -31.00 10.83
C THR A 610 -1.57 -30.04 10.63
N LEU A 611 -2.69 -30.55 10.09
CA LEU A 611 -3.97 -29.83 10.05
C LEU A 611 -4.81 -30.25 11.25
N TYR A 612 -5.18 -29.29 12.10
CA TYR A 612 -6.00 -29.54 13.26
C TYR A 612 -7.49 -29.40 12.93
N ASN A 613 -8.20 -30.51 12.95
CA ASN A 613 -9.64 -30.56 12.75
C ASN A 613 -10.32 -30.14 14.07
N ARG A 614 -10.96 -28.96 14.04
CA ARG A 614 -11.65 -28.35 15.18
C ARG A 614 -13.14 -28.70 15.13
N PRO A 615 -13.81 -28.96 16.27
CA PRO A 615 -15.25 -29.20 16.31
C PRO A 615 -16.02 -27.88 16.14
N GLU A 616 -16.49 -27.63 14.91
CA GLU A 616 -17.21 -26.40 14.54
C GLU A 616 -18.47 -26.16 15.39
N GLU A 617 -19.16 -27.21 15.84
CA GLU A 617 -20.35 -27.09 16.71
C GLU A 617 -20.00 -26.41 18.05
N TYR A 618 -18.93 -26.87 18.72
CA TYR A 618 -18.46 -26.27 19.98
C TYR A 618 -17.97 -24.82 19.83
N GLU A 619 -17.34 -24.50 18.70
CA GLU A 619 -16.92 -23.13 18.38
C GLU A 619 -18.13 -22.21 18.09
N ASN A 620 -19.13 -22.71 17.36
CA ASN A 620 -20.35 -21.98 17.06
C ASN A 620 -21.18 -21.73 18.32
N ASP A 621 -21.37 -22.73 19.18
CA ASP A 621 -22.04 -22.58 20.48
C ASP A 621 -21.40 -21.48 21.34
N PHE A 622 -20.06 -21.39 21.33
CA PHE A 622 -19.35 -20.33 22.02
C PHE A 622 -19.60 -18.95 21.39
N LEU A 623 -19.56 -18.84 20.07
CA LEU A 623 -19.86 -17.60 19.36
C LEU A 623 -21.33 -17.17 19.51
N ASP A 624 -22.28 -18.10 19.53
CA ASP A 624 -23.70 -17.83 19.78
C ASP A 624 -23.93 -17.35 21.22
N PHE A 625 -23.29 -17.99 22.20
CA PHE A 625 -23.32 -17.51 23.59
C PHE A 625 -22.79 -16.06 23.70
N VAL A 626 -21.61 -15.77 23.14
CA VAL A 626 -21.04 -14.42 23.21
C VAL A 626 -21.90 -13.43 22.45
N SER A 627 -22.42 -13.80 21.27
CA SER A 627 -23.35 -12.97 20.49
C SER A 627 -24.63 -12.66 21.26
N GLY A 628 -25.15 -13.60 22.05
CA GLY A 628 -26.32 -13.43 22.91
C GLY A 628 -26.10 -12.55 24.15
N LEU A 629 -24.87 -12.09 24.43
CA LEU A 629 -24.61 -11.22 25.58
C LEU A 629 -25.13 -9.79 25.38
N HIS A 630 -25.17 -9.26 24.14
CA HIS A 630 -25.61 -7.88 23.86
C HIS A 630 -26.18 -7.73 22.43
N PRO A 631 -27.25 -6.94 22.19
CA PRO A 631 -27.85 -6.78 20.86
C PRO A 631 -26.86 -6.33 19.76
N GLU A 632 -25.94 -5.42 20.07
CA GLU A 632 -24.90 -4.97 19.12
C GLU A 632 -23.97 -6.10 18.64
N PHE A 633 -23.87 -7.22 19.38
CA PHE A 633 -23.03 -8.35 19.03
C PHE A 633 -23.65 -9.27 17.96
N GLU A 634 -24.96 -9.22 17.73
CA GLU A 634 -25.66 -10.06 16.73
C GLU A 634 -25.03 -9.94 15.33
N ASN A 635 -24.71 -8.72 14.91
CA ASN A 635 -24.10 -8.45 13.61
C ASN A 635 -22.58 -8.70 13.57
N GLN A 636 -21.96 -9.02 14.71
CA GLN A 636 -20.51 -9.16 14.87
C GLN A 636 -20.05 -10.63 14.87
N LYS A 637 -20.95 -11.62 15.07
CA LYS A 637 -20.64 -13.05 15.14
C LYS A 637 -19.71 -13.54 14.02
N ASN A 638 -20.01 -13.18 12.77
CA ASN A 638 -19.27 -13.62 11.58
C ASN A 638 -17.82 -13.09 11.50
N ALA A 639 -17.43 -12.12 12.34
CA ALA A 639 -16.06 -11.63 12.43
C ALA A 639 -15.22 -12.37 13.50
N GLY A 640 -15.84 -13.25 14.30
CA GLY A 640 -15.17 -13.93 15.42
C GLY A 640 -14.64 -13.00 16.51
N ARG A 641 -15.06 -11.72 16.51
CA ARG A 641 -14.60 -10.66 17.41
C ARG A 641 -15.75 -9.73 17.71
N PHE A 642 -15.92 -9.40 18.98
CA PHE A 642 -17.04 -8.59 19.47
C PHE A 642 -16.51 -7.31 20.14
N TYR A 643 -17.26 -6.21 20.13
CA TYR A 643 -16.83 -4.94 20.73
C TYR A 643 -18.02 -4.07 21.15
N LEU A 644 -17.89 -3.40 22.30
CA LEU A 644 -18.82 -2.36 22.77
C LEU A 644 -18.05 -1.09 23.12
N ARG A 645 -18.73 0.05 22.97
CA ARG A 645 -18.23 1.34 23.45
C ARG A 645 -18.23 1.34 24.99
N SER A 646 -17.20 1.91 25.60
CA SER A 646 -16.96 1.77 27.06
C SER A 646 -18.07 2.37 27.95
N ASP A 647 -18.86 3.30 27.44
CA ASP A 647 -20.05 3.85 28.12
C ASP A 647 -21.25 2.88 28.07
N VAL A 648 -21.51 2.24 26.92
CA VAL A 648 -22.54 1.20 26.75
C VAL A 648 -22.23 0.00 27.65
N LEU A 649 -20.96 -0.40 27.72
CA LEU A 649 -20.50 -1.49 28.58
C LEU A 649 -20.74 -1.22 30.09
N MET A 650 -20.70 0.05 30.49
CA MET A 650 -20.99 0.51 31.85
C MET A 650 -22.48 0.77 32.12
N ASP A 651 -23.30 0.87 31.07
CA ASP A 651 -24.72 1.18 31.23
C ASP A 651 -25.48 0.04 31.88
N ASN A 652 -26.43 0.40 32.76
CA ASN A 652 -27.28 -0.52 33.51
C ASN A 652 -26.57 -1.72 34.16
N PHE A 653 -25.28 -1.60 34.49
CA PHE A 653 -24.44 -2.68 35.04
C PHE A 653 -24.23 -3.89 34.11
N TRP A 654 -24.47 -3.74 32.80
CA TRP A 654 -24.46 -4.84 31.82
C TRP A 654 -23.22 -5.75 31.91
N PHE A 655 -22.02 -5.17 32.05
CA PHE A 655 -20.79 -5.97 32.08
C PHE A 655 -20.69 -6.90 33.30
N PHE A 656 -21.31 -6.57 34.45
CA PHE A 656 -21.40 -7.51 35.57
C PHE A 656 -22.22 -8.74 35.18
N ASP A 657 -23.41 -8.51 34.61
CA ASP A 657 -24.34 -9.58 34.26
C ASP A 657 -23.75 -10.45 33.12
N ALA A 658 -23.01 -9.84 32.19
CA ALA A 658 -22.26 -10.55 31.17
C ALA A 658 -21.08 -11.35 31.75
N TYR A 659 -20.31 -10.77 32.68
CA TYR A 659 -19.18 -11.45 33.34
C TYR A 659 -19.63 -12.61 34.22
N GLU A 660 -20.72 -12.45 34.96
CA GLU A 660 -21.32 -13.53 35.75
C GLU A 660 -21.81 -14.68 34.87
N LYS A 661 -22.47 -14.38 33.73
CA LYS A 661 -22.82 -15.42 32.73
C LYS A 661 -21.58 -16.11 32.16
N MET A 662 -20.53 -15.36 31.83
CA MET A 662 -19.26 -15.94 31.36
C MET A 662 -18.67 -16.91 32.40
N GLN A 663 -18.68 -16.55 33.67
CA GLN A 663 -18.21 -17.42 34.75
C GLN A 663 -19.08 -18.66 34.95
N GLN A 664 -20.41 -18.55 34.78
CA GLN A 664 -21.34 -19.68 34.85
C GLN A 664 -21.11 -20.70 33.71
N GLU A 665 -20.71 -20.24 32.54
CA GLU A 665 -20.30 -21.07 31.38
C GLU A 665 -18.82 -21.52 31.43
N GLU A 666 -18.15 -21.36 32.58
CA GLU A 666 -16.72 -21.68 32.80
C GLU A 666 -15.74 -20.98 31.83
N ILE A 667 -16.13 -19.82 31.29
CA ILE A 667 -15.31 -19.03 30.35
C ILE A 667 -14.29 -18.20 31.12
N GLU A 668 -13.00 -18.40 30.83
CA GLU A 668 -11.92 -17.59 31.43
C GLU A 668 -11.79 -16.23 30.76
N VAL A 669 -11.75 -15.14 31.53
CA VAL A 669 -11.66 -13.78 31.02
C VAL A 669 -10.30 -13.16 31.36
N PHE A 670 -9.56 -12.75 30.34
CA PHE A 670 -8.22 -12.14 30.43
C PHE A 670 -8.23 -10.67 30.00
N GLY A 671 -7.16 -9.93 30.31
CA GLY A 671 -6.98 -8.54 29.86
C GLY A 671 -7.69 -7.46 30.69
N LEU A 672 -8.57 -7.84 31.63
CA LEU A 672 -9.32 -6.92 32.52
C LEU A 672 -8.46 -5.84 33.19
N LYS A 673 -7.24 -6.18 33.62
CA LYS A 673 -6.31 -5.27 34.31
C LYS A 673 -5.54 -4.33 33.37
N ASP A 674 -5.53 -4.65 32.08
CA ASP A 674 -4.76 -3.93 31.05
C ASP A 674 -5.59 -2.83 30.36
N LEU A 675 -6.90 -2.80 30.61
CA LEU A 675 -7.83 -1.76 30.16
C LEU A 675 -7.53 -0.44 30.90
N LYS A 676 -7.27 0.64 30.16
CA LYS A 676 -6.80 1.92 30.70
C LYS A 676 -7.94 2.81 31.15
N THR A 677 -9.02 2.91 30.37
CA THR A 677 -10.22 3.69 30.73
C THR A 677 -11.18 2.85 31.57
N PHE A 678 -11.35 1.58 31.23
CA PHE A 678 -12.19 0.64 31.99
C PHE A 678 -11.46 0.04 33.19
N LYS A 679 -11.30 0.84 34.26
CA LYS A 679 -10.77 0.36 35.55
C LYS A 679 -11.90 -0.05 36.48
N TYR A 680 -12.35 -1.30 36.33
CA TYR A 680 -13.51 -1.82 37.03
C TYR A 680 -13.29 -3.22 37.59
N ASN A 681 -13.90 -3.51 38.74
CA ASN A 681 -13.93 -4.86 39.31
C ASN A 681 -15.28 -5.52 38.97
N PRO A 682 -15.31 -6.58 38.15
CA PRO A 682 -16.55 -7.21 37.68
C PRO A 682 -17.11 -8.27 38.63
N HIS A 683 -16.52 -8.47 39.81
CA HIS A 683 -17.08 -9.37 40.81
C HIS A 683 -18.17 -8.66 41.62
N ARG A 684 -19.32 -9.32 41.84
CA ARG A 684 -20.35 -8.81 42.74
C ARG A 684 -19.83 -8.71 44.18
N ALA A 685 -20.42 -7.80 44.95
CA ALA A 685 -20.14 -7.67 46.37
C ALA A 685 -20.58 -8.93 47.13
N ASN A 686 -19.62 -9.65 47.70
CA ASN A 686 -19.87 -10.68 48.71
C ASN A 686 -19.90 -10.01 50.10
N ILE A 687 -20.96 -10.24 50.87
CA ILE A 687 -21.15 -9.67 52.21
C ILE A 687 -21.16 -10.83 53.21
N SER A 688 -20.10 -10.93 54.01
CA SER A 688 -20.05 -11.86 55.13
C SER A 688 -20.33 -11.12 56.44
N SER A 689 -21.04 -11.78 57.36
CA SER A 689 -21.31 -11.24 58.69
C SER A 689 -20.98 -12.27 59.77
N GLY A 690 -20.28 -11.83 60.80
CA GLY A 690 -19.85 -12.66 61.92
C GLY A 690 -20.06 -11.95 63.25
N ILE A 691 -20.55 -12.67 64.26
CA ILE A 691 -20.72 -12.14 65.61
C ILE A 691 -19.50 -12.50 66.44
N LYS A 692 -18.82 -11.49 67.01
CA LYS A 692 -17.81 -11.68 68.06
C LYS A 692 -18.47 -11.37 69.40
N SER A 693 -18.52 -12.34 70.31
CA SER A 693 -19.10 -12.17 71.65
C SER A 693 -18.04 -12.26 72.74
N GLY A 694 -18.02 -11.27 73.63
CA GLY A 694 -17.40 -11.34 74.95
C GLY A 694 -18.41 -11.67 76.04
N GLN A 695 -17.98 -11.63 77.30
CA GLN A 695 -18.82 -12.02 78.45
C GLN A 695 -20.01 -11.08 78.70
N ASP A 696 -19.91 -9.81 78.30
CA ASP A 696 -20.95 -8.76 78.45
C ASP A 696 -21.13 -7.89 77.18
N TRP A 697 -20.65 -8.34 76.00
CA TRP A 697 -20.78 -7.57 74.76
C TRP A 697 -20.83 -8.46 73.52
N PHE A 698 -21.46 -7.96 72.45
CA PHE A 698 -21.40 -8.54 71.12
C PHE A 698 -21.12 -7.46 70.07
N GLU A 699 -20.23 -7.75 69.13
CA GLU A 699 -19.91 -6.90 67.98
C GLU A 699 -20.23 -7.68 66.70
N VAL A 700 -20.95 -7.04 65.78
CA VAL A 700 -21.23 -7.58 64.45
C VAL A 700 -20.15 -7.09 63.50
N GLY A 701 -19.21 -7.96 63.17
CA GLY A 701 -18.28 -7.73 62.07
C GLY A 701 -19.00 -7.94 60.75
N ILE A 702 -19.03 -6.91 59.90
CA ILE A 702 -19.47 -7.00 58.51
C ILE A 702 -18.24 -6.80 57.63
N GLU A 703 -17.99 -7.74 56.74
CA GLU A 703 -16.93 -7.65 55.74
C GLU A 703 -17.55 -7.69 54.35
N VAL A 704 -17.09 -6.79 53.47
CA VAL A 704 -17.59 -6.65 52.11
C VAL A 704 -16.41 -6.80 51.17
N ALA A 705 -16.47 -7.79 50.28
CA ALA A 705 -15.41 -8.10 49.33
C ALA A 705 -15.93 -8.13 47.89
N PHE A 706 -15.06 -7.76 46.94
CA PHE A 706 -15.32 -7.79 45.50
C PHE A 706 -14.25 -8.68 44.87
N GLY A 707 -14.55 -9.98 44.73
CA GLY A 707 -13.51 -10.98 44.52
C GLY A 707 -12.56 -11.01 45.72
N ASP A 708 -11.25 -10.93 45.47
CA ASP A 708 -10.23 -10.95 46.52
C ASP A 708 -10.02 -9.60 47.25
N MET A 709 -10.63 -8.51 46.76
CA MET A 709 -10.46 -7.16 47.34
C MET A 709 -11.47 -6.87 48.45
N THR A 710 -11.02 -6.55 49.66
CA THR A 710 -11.88 -6.16 50.79
C THR A 710 -12.06 -4.63 50.89
N LEU A 711 -13.28 -4.19 51.25
CA LEU A 711 -13.67 -2.79 51.30
C LEU A 711 -13.90 -2.31 52.75
N ASP A 712 -13.28 -1.19 53.14
CA ASP A 712 -13.56 -0.52 54.42
C ASP A 712 -15.00 0.00 54.46
N LEU A 713 -15.76 -0.41 55.48
CA LEU A 713 -17.14 0.01 55.75
C LEU A 713 -17.30 1.54 55.77
N LYS A 714 -16.26 2.31 56.11
CA LYS A 714 -16.29 3.78 56.06
C LYS A 714 -16.41 4.32 54.63
N SER A 715 -15.76 3.68 53.66
CA SER A 715 -15.87 4.03 52.24
C SER A 715 -17.26 3.69 51.70
N LEU A 716 -17.77 2.49 52.01
CA LEU A 716 -19.12 2.07 51.63
C LEU A 716 -20.19 3.02 52.19
N LYS A 717 -20.09 3.37 53.49
CA LYS A 717 -21.00 4.33 54.14
C LYS A 717 -20.99 5.71 53.47
N ARG A 718 -19.82 6.19 53.01
CA ARG A 718 -19.71 7.47 52.29
C ARG A 718 -20.43 7.42 50.94
N ALA A 719 -20.22 6.36 50.16
CA ALA A 719 -20.86 6.20 48.86
C ALA A 719 -22.39 6.16 48.97
N VAL A 720 -22.92 5.34 49.90
CA VAL A 720 -24.36 5.24 50.17
C VAL A 720 -24.96 6.60 50.57
N LEU A 721 -24.29 7.35 51.46
CA LEU A 721 -24.76 8.68 51.89
C LEU A 721 -24.73 9.73 50.76
N ARG A 722 -23.89 9.55 49.74
CA ARG A 722 -23.79 10.42 48.57
C ARG A 722 -24.63 9.94 47.38
N GLN A 723 -25.31 8.80 47.51
CA GLN A 723 -26.00 8.12 46.40
C GLN A 723 -25.05 7.78 45.22
N GLU A 724 -23.76 7.59 45.51
CA GLU A 724 -22.75 7.15 44.54
C GLU A 724 -23.04 5.68 44.16
N LYS A 725 -23.19 5.39 42.86
CA LYS A 725 -23.42 4.03 42.34
C LYS A 725 -22.17 3.13 42.37
N TYR A 726 -21.02 3.66 42.78
CA TYR A 726 -19.70 3.04 42.67
C TYR A 726 -18.89 3.31 43.94
N VAL A 727 -17.96 2.42 44.29
CA VAL A 727 -17.01 2.64 45.37
C VAL A 727 -15.60 2.35 44.86
N GLN A 728 -14.66 3.24 45.18
CA GLN A 728 -13.25 3.02 44.86
C GLN A 728 -12.67 1.93 45.77
N LEU A 729 -12.21 0.84 45.16
CA LEU A 729 -11.41 -0.20 45.83
C LEU A 729 -9.97 0.28 46.01
N LYS A 730 -9.25 -0.29 46.98
CA LYS A 730 -7.84 0.04 47.24
C LYS A 730 -6.93 -0.95 46.51
N ASP A 731 -6.54 -0.60 45.29
CA ASP A 731 -5.40 -1.13 44.53
C ASP A 731 -4.86 -0.02 43.61
#